data_AF-A0A0G4LRE3-F1
#
_entry.id   AF-A0A0G4LRE3-F1
#
_cell.length_a   1.000
_cell.length_b   1.000
_cell.length_c   1.000
_cell.angle_alpha   90.00
_cell.angle_beta   90.00
_cell.angle_gamma   90.00
#
_symmetry.space_group_name_H-M   'P 1'
#
loop_
_entity.id
_entity.type
_entity.pdbx_description
1 polymer ?
#
loop_
_entity_poly.entity_id
_entity_poly.type
_entity_poly.pdbx_seq_one_letter_code
_entity_poly.pdbx_strand_id
1 'polypeptide(L)'
;MATVQQLAAGPTPARPRSINGARDVSMDVDASPSHAPSKCLNKFGSGPQKGDTRIVVIVYGEGQDKIVSVFADVLGKPFGIKSGFKEVSHADQGVVVGIAASHAQSDIASRDKDLVVAIHAHCVNLGMPPDLHLSSECDYEFLYTEAPFFRRDLSRFISFTLGQINHHETLMAKPRTYFISTTFPDVSAALPNLDILTVGADAVEIRVDLLQEPLGDGNHSAIPSLSYIGQQVMLLRQRTELPIIFTTRCTRENGRFPMENPELYYEYLYRAIQWGVEYVDVELWLPEDIRQRLFQRRGNSRIMSAFHDFSGTFRWPSTHAQQVYAESRKYADIIKMITIINDHHENFELEYFRSKMRAEYPDSPPFSGVNMGETGQFSRTLNRVFTPITHPLLPIVAAPGQMSASEINAALALLGQLPKKTIWGITSPSFRSCIPQGPFYEKCFNELGLPHHFAVVERQPNNITSMEAWCNQKNFGGAYLSPPISWTSLLKHSPFFASLNQGKGPELTEAARVIGTVDTIVVKTGSSSSASSAPPSIPSSPRNYDAFNNYTPGASILPANTSLVLDNASWRGILSALTRDLAPSAYFGRSAVVLASSGDDAASVMFALRALRIGKIYTVGFRTPSALAREGPAIEPFNSLESLQRARMVGDDAAPFVIVSALGPEKSNLVGMLIRVFGANGRGGSNNTRKVFLDLADTAGIRKGGDPSIVAEQSGFSAYGSADTAAFTTVETLRLLVGQNVPYSFVRLASGRSLF
;
A
#
# COMPACT_ATOMS: atom_id res chain seq x y z
N MET A 1 53.53 -0.82 -64.43
CA MET A 1 53.86 -2.26 -64.55
C MET A 1 52.92 -3.01 -63.63
N ALA A 2 51.94 -3.83 -64.01
CA ALA A 2 51.18 -4.15 -65.23
C ALA A 2 49.79 -4.61 -64.68
N THR A 3 48.65 -3.98 -65.00
CA THR A 3 47.61 -4.44 -65.97
C THR A 3 47.49 -5.97 -66.06
N VAL A 4 46.32 -6.61 -65.83
CA VAL A 4 45.20 -6.88 -66.77
C VAL A 4 44.17 -7.70 -65.94
N GLN A 5 42.91 -7.32 -65.71
CA GLN A 5 41.67 -7.33 -66.52
C GLN A 5 41.06 -8.72 -66.91
N GLN A 6 39.90 -9.00 -66.28
CA GLN A 6 38.64 -9.69 -66.70
C GLN A 6 38.61 -10.97 -67.55
N LEU A 7 37.64 -11.86 -67.19
CA LEU A 7 36.61 -12.51 -68.04
C LEU A 7 35.68 -13.32 -67.09
N ALA A 8 34.42 -12.95 -66.84
CA ALA A 8 33.18 -13.09 -67.62
C ALA A 8 32.45 -14.46 -67.50
N ALA A 9 31.27 -14.37 -66.87
CA ALA A 9 30.03 -15.16 -66.85
C ALA A 9 29.85 -16.48 -67.62
N GLY A 10 29.12 -17.42 -66.99
CA GLY A 10 28.31 -18.44 -67.66
C GLY A 10 27.68 -19.48 -66.69
N PRO A 11 26.50 -20.07 -66.97
CA PRO A 11 25.47 -20.30 -65.95
C PRO A 11 25.04 -21.77 -65.69
N THR A 12 24.52 -22.05 -64.47
CA THR A 12 23.49 -23.08 -64.06
C THR A 12 23.73 -24.59 -64.35
N PRO A 13 23.00 -25.58 -63.76
CA PRO A 13 22.29 -25.70 -62.46
C PRO A 13 22.51 -27.05 -61.70
N ALA A 14 22.09 -27.07 -60.42
CA ALA A 14 21.50 -28.14 -59.57
C ALA A 14 22.04 -29.61 -59.42
N ARG A 15 22.21 -29.97 -58.12
CA ARG A 15 21.87 -31.27 -57.42
C ARG A 15 22.95 -32.40 -57.32
N PRO A 16 22.84 -33.40 -56.38
CA PRO A 16 23.54 -33.44 -55.08
C PRO A 16 24.36 -34.73 -54.77
N ARG A 17 25.11 -34.77 -53.64
CA ARG A 17 25.33 -35.89 -52.65
C ARG A 17 26.76 -35.98 -52.03
N SER A 18 26.76 -35.93 -50.70
CA SER A 18 27.60 -36.47 -49.60
C SER A 18 28.68 -37.55 -49.84
N ILE A 19 29.81 -37.53 -49.08
CA ILE A 19 30.13 -38.45 -47.92
C ILE A 19 31.62 -38.34 -47.44
N ASN A 20 31.82 -38.43 -46.10
CA ASN A 20 32.99 -38.79 -45.25
C ASN A 20 34.07 -37.73 -44.86
N GLY A 21 34.52 -37.59 -43.59
CA GLY A 21 34.12 -38.24 -42.32
C GLY A 21 35.09 -38.00 -41.13
N ALA A 22 34.56 -38.28 -39.91
CA ALA A 22 35.16 -38.63 -38.59
C ALA A 22 35.97 -37.56 -37.79
N ARG A 23 35.84 -37.39 -36.45
CA ARG A 23 35.16 -38.15 -35.37
C ARG A 23 34.96 -37.28 -34.09
N ASP A 24 33.90 -37.62 -33.34
CA ASP A 24 33.35 -37.06 -32.08
C ASP A 24 34.21 -37.19 -30.81
N VAL A 25 33.96 -36.32 -29.80
CA VAL A 25 33.35 -36.66 -28.47
C VAL A 25 32.71 -35.38 -27.86
N SER A 26 31.49 -35.52 -27.35
CA SER A 26 30.65 -34.52 -26.66
C SER A 26 30.92 -34.39 -25.15
N MET A 27 30.77 -33.19 -24.59
CA MET A 27 30.32 -32.98 -23.20
C MET A 27 29.44 -31.71 -23.12
N ASP A 28 28.19 -31.90 -22.69
CA ASP A 28 27.23 -30.86 -22.28
C ASP A 28 27.61 -30.31 -20.90
N VAL A 29 27.52 -28.99 -20.72
CA VAL A 29 27.37 -28.33 -19.41
C VAL A 29 26.42 -27.13 -19.54
N ASP A 30 25.47 -27.10 -18.61
CA ASP A 30 24.32 -26.21 -18.44
C ASP A 30 24.55 -24.69 -18.61
N ALA A 31 23.57 -24.02 -19.23
CA ALA A 31 23.38 -22.58 -19.13
C ALA A 31 21.91 -22.24 -18.81
N SER A 32 21.73 -21.54 -17.69
CA SER A 32 20.49 -21.16 -17.02
C SER A 32 19.61 -20.20 -17.85
N PRO A 33 18.27 -20.22 -17.71
CA PRO A 33 17.39 -19.36 -18.51
C PRO A 33 17.28 -17.95 -17.91
N SER A 34 17.79 -16.96 -18.65
CA SER A 34 17.52 -15.54 -18.41
C SER A 34 16.05 -15.21 -18.71
N HIS A 35 15.30 -14.77 -17.71
CA HIS A 35 13.93 -14.30 -17.84
C HIS A 35 13.84 -13.04 -18.72
N ALA A 36 13.18 -13.16 -19.88
CA ALA A 36 12.73 -12.02 -20.67
C ALA A 36 11.42 -11.43 -20.08
N PRO A 37 11.22 -10.10 -20.13
CA PRO A 37 10.04 -9.46 -19.56
C PRO A 37 8.79 -9.78 -20.38
N SER A 38 7.80 -10.39 -19.73
CA SER A 38 6.50 -10.71 -20.29
C SER A 38 5.69 -9.44 -20.59
N LYS A 39 5.01 -9.43 -21.75
CA LYS A 39 4.16 -8.34 -22.24
C LYS A 39 3.09 -7.96 -21.20
N CYS A 40 3.09 -6.69 -20.77
CA CYS A 40 2.16 -6.10 -19.81
C CYS A 40 0.68 -6.25 -20.24
N LEU A 41 -0.10 -7.02 -19.47
CA LEU A 41 -1.52 -6.74 -19.29
C LEU A 41 -1.65 -5.48 -18.41
N ASN A 42 -2.58 -4.58 -18.76
CA ASN A 42 -2.90 -3.32 -18.09
C ASN A 42 -2.75 -3.40 -16.56
N LYS A 43 -1.61 -2.93 -16.02
CA LYS A 43 -1.38 -2.86 -14.58
C LYS A 43 -2.17 -1.67 -14.02
N PHE A 44 -3.12 -1.94 -13.12
CA PHE A 44 -3.73 -0.93 -12.25
C PHE A 44 -2.71 -0.37 -11.24
N GLY A 45 -1.53 0.10 -11.65
CA GLY A 45 -0.45 0.53 -10.75
C GLY A 45 -0.31 -0.37 -9.50
N SER A 46 -0.28 0.26 -8.32
CA SER A 46 -0.23 -0.39 -6.99
C SER A 46 -1.55 -1.03 -6.50
N GLY A 47 -2.53 -1.23 -7.39
CA GLY A 47 -3.82 -1.85 -7.05
C GLY A 47 -3.73 -3.36 -6.79
N PRO A 48 -4.86 -4.01 -6.43
CA PRO A 48 -4.87 -5.42 -6.07
C PRO A 48 -4.34 -6.35 -7.18
N GLN A 49 -3.49 -7.29 -6.77
CA GLN A 49 -2.86 -8.28 -7.64
C GLN A 49 -3.55 -9.63 -7.52
N LYS A 50 -3.36 -10.51 -8.52
CA LYS A 50 -3.90 -11.89 -8.45
C LYS A 50 -3.31 -12.65 -7.25
N GLY A 51 -2.04 -12.38 -6.96
CA GLY A 51 -1.30 -13.07 -5.91
C GLY A 51 -0.92 -14.50 -6.27
N ASP A 52 -0.46 -15.21 -5.25
CA ASP A 52 -0.14 -16.64 -5.25
C ASP A 52 -1.40 -17.46 -5.59
N THR A 53 -1.24 -18.37 -6.55
CA THR A 53 -2.33 -19.23 -7.02
C THR A 53 -2.28 -20.64 -6.45
N ARG A 54 -1.28 -20.97 -5.63
CA ARG A 54 -1.19 -22.26 -4.95
C ARG A 54 -2.39 -22.51 -4.03
N ILE A 55 -2.60 -23.76 -3.67
CA ILE A 55 -3.67 -24.17 -2.74
C ILE A 55 -3.28 -23.73 -1.34
N VAL A 56 -4.17 -23.00 -0.68
CA VAL A 56 -3.93 -22.54 0.69
C VAL A 56 -4.35 -23.66 1.64
N VAL A 57 -3.37 -24.19 2.38
CA VAL A 57 -3.59 -25.21 3.40
C VAL A 57 -3.41 -24.59 4.78
N ILE A 58 -4.44 -24.68 5.61
CA ILE A 58 -4.45 -24.19 6.99
C ILE A 58 -4.24 -25.37 7.92
N VAL A 59 -3.10 -25.38 8.61
CA VAL A 59 -2.83 -26.34 9.68
C VAL A 59 -3.38 -25.76 10.98
N TYR A 60 -4.32 -26.45 11.62
CA TYR A 60 -5.05 -25.94 12.79
C TYR A 60 -4.94 -26.90 13.99
N GLY A 61 -4.95 -26.34 15.20
CA GLY A 61 -4.90 -27.10 16.46
C GLY A 61 -6.19 -27.89 16.76
N GLU A 62 -6.14 -28.78 17.76
CA GLU A 62 -7.29 -29.58 18.17
C GLU A 62 -8.49 -28.69 18.56
N GLY A 63 -9.68 -28.99 18.03
CA GLY A 63 -10.90 -28.22 18.28
C GLY A 63 -10.94 -26.82 17.63
N GLN A 64 -9.97 -26.47 16.78
CA GLN A 64 -9.87 -25.15 16.13
C GLN A 64 -10.22 -25.18 14.63
N ASP A 65 -10.90 -26.21 14.14
CA ASP A 65 -11.28 -26.39 12.72
C ASP A 65 -12.06 -25.20 12.14
N LYS A 66 -12.78 -24.45 12.98
CA LYS A 66 -13.50 -23.23 12.58
C LYS A 66 -12.60 -22.19 11.93
N ILE A 67 -11.31 -22.10 12.28
CA ILE A 67 -10.40 -21.11 11.70
C ILE A 67 -10.28 -21.27 10.18
N VAL A 68 -10.37 -22.50 9.67
CA VAL A 68 -10.31 -22.83 8.24
C VAL A 68 -11.45 -22.13 7.50
N SER A 69 -12.66 -22.17 8.08
CA SER A 69 -13.82 -21.47 7.51
C SER A 69 -13.65 -19.96 7.51
N VAL A 70 -12.97 -19.38 8.51
CA VAL A 70 -12.69 -17.93 8.53
C VAL A 70 -11.69 -17.54 7.44
N PHE A 71 -10.62 -18.31 7.24
CA PHE A 71 -9.67 -18.10 6.12
C PHE A 71 -10.40 -18.18 4.77
N ALA A 72 -11.25 -19.19 4.61
CA ALA A 72 -12.05 -19.39 3.41
C ALA A 72 -13.01 -18.22 3.16
N ASP A 73 -13.70 -17.75 4.19
CA ASP A 73 -14.58 -16.59 4.12
C ASP A 73 -13.80 -15.32 3.75
N VAL A 74 -12.63 -15.07 4.36
CA VAL A 74 -11.78 -13.91 4.07
C VAL A 74 -11.26 -13.94 2.64
N LEU A 75 -10.90 -15.12 2.13
CA LEU A 75 -10.44 -15.32 0.76
C LEU A 75 -11.57 -15.41 -0.27
N GLY A 76 -12.82 -15.50 0.18
CA GLY A 76 -13.99 -15.78 -0.65
C GLY A 76 -13.86 -17.08 -1.42
N LYS A 77 -13.47 -18.15 -0.74
CA LYS A 77 -13.33 -19.50 -1.31
C LYS A 77 -14.15 -20.50 -0.49
N PRO A 78 -14.60 -21.62 -1.08
CA PRO A 78 -15.06 -22.76 -0.29
C PRO A 78 -13.91 -23.36 0.52
N PHE A 79 -14.24 -24.19 1.51
CA PHE A 79 -13.25 -24.94 2.27
C PHE A 79 -13.59 -26.43 2.37
N GLY A 80 -12.57 -27.23 2.64
CA GLY A 80 -12.69 -28.66 2.91
C GLY A 80 -11.63 -29.09 3.91
N ILE A 81 -11.90 -30.17 4.65
CA ILE A 81 -10.95 -30.75 5.61
C ILE A 81 -10.39 -32.04 5.02
N LYS A 82 -9.09 -32.26 5.18
CA LYS A 82 -8.37 -33.47 4.72
C LYS A 82 -7.57 -34.10 5.85
N SER A 83 -7.19 -35.36 5.66
CA SER A 83 -6.45 -36.13 6.66
C SER A 83 -4.92 -35.96 6.58
N GLY A 84 -4.38 -35.28 5.56
CA GLY A 84 -2.94 -35.04 5.41
C GLY A 84 -2.59 -34.31 4.12
N PHE A 85 -1.33 -33.87 3.98
CA PHE A 85 -0.84 -33.19 2.79
C PHE A 85 -0.83 -34.09 1.55
N LYS A 86 -0.68 -35.41 1.72
CA LYS A 86 -0.73 -36.40 0.63
C LYS A 86 -2.08 -36.44 -0.11
N GLU A 87 -3.16 -35.99 0.53
CA GLU A 87 -4.49 -35.94 -0.08
C GLU A 87 -4.76 -34.63 -0.84
N VAL A 88 -3.86 -33.65 -0.73
CA VAL A 88 -3.98 -32.36 -1.45
C VAL A 88 -3.49 -32.55 -2.87
N SER A 89 -4.33 -32.20 -3.84
CA SER A 89 -4.03 -32.36 -5.26
C SER A 89 -4.54 -31.17 -6.07
N HIS A 90 -4.24 -31.12 -7.37
CA HIS A 90 -4.79 -30.12 -8.28
C HIS A 90 -6.33 -30.06 -8.31
N ALA A 91 -7.04 -31.10 -7.85
CA ALA A 91 -8.50 -31.07 -7.72
C ALA A 91 -8.98 -30.09 -6.64
N ASP A 92 -8.13 -29.74 -5.67
CA ASP A 92 -8.45 -28.81 -4.58
C ASP A 92 -8.14 -27.35 -4.95
N GLN A 93 -7.78 -27.10 -6.22
CA GLN A 93 -7.53 -25.76 -6.74
C GLN A 93 -8.76 -24.86 -6.53
N GLY A 94 -8.56 -23.74 -5.83
CA GLY A 94 -9.63 -22.79 -5.52
C GLY A 94 -10.38 -23.07 -4.21
N VAL A 95 -10.03 -24.14 -3.48
CA VAL A 95 -10.52 -24.46 -2.14
C VAL A 95 -9.47 -24.09 -1.10
N VAL A 96 -9.90 -23.65 0.09
CA VAL A 96 -9.03 -23.58 1.27
C VAL A 96 -9.10 -24.91 2.00
N VAL A 97 -7.96 -25.59 2.13
CA VAL A 97 -7.92 -26.92 2.76
C VAL A 97 -7.50 -26.79 4.21
N GLY A 98 -8.23 -27.42 5.12
CA GLY A 98 -7.83 -27.56 6.52
C GLY A 98 -7.21 -28.92 6.80
N ILE A 99 -6.13 -28.95 7.58
CA ILE A 99 -5.51 -30.18 8.09
C ILE A 99 -5.26 -30.02 9.59
N ALA A 100 -5.70 -30.98 10.39
CA ALA A 100 -5.41 -30.97 11.83
C ALA A 100 -3.90 -31.12 12.09
N ALA A 101 -3.36 -30.38 13.05
CA ALA A 101 -1.94 -30.36 13.40
C ALA A 101 -1.36 -31.77 13.64
N SER A 102 -2.09 -32.63 14.36
CA SER A 102 -1.70 -34.02 14.65
C SER A 102 -1.48 -34.86 13.39
N HIS A 103 -2.23 -34.59 12.32
CA HIS A 103 -2.06 -35.29 11.05
C HIS A 103 -0.98 -34.64 10.18
N ALA A 104 -0.94 -33.31 10.14
CA ALA A 104 0.02 -32.53 9.35
C ALA A 104 1.47 -32.88 9.69
N GLN A 105 1.79 -33.12 10.98
CA GLN A 105 3.13 -33.51 11.43
C GLN A 105 3.67 -34.76 10.72
N SER A 106 2.79 -35.65 10.24
CA SER A 106 3.21 -36.92 9.63
C SER A 106 3.73 -36.79 8.20
N ASP A 107 3.31 -35.76 7.45
CA ASP A 107 3.61 -35.66 6.01
C ASP A 107 3.92 -34.25 5.47
N ILE A 108 3.91 -33.20 6.30
CA ILE A 108 4.19 -31.81 5.91
C ILE A 108 5.54 -31.61 5.20
N ALA A 109 6.58 -32.34 5.61
CA ALA A 109 7.91 -32.26 5.01
C ALA A 109 7.95 -32.79 3.57
N SER A 110 7.02 -33.69 3.23
CA SER A 110 6.91 -34.31 1.89
C SER A 110 5.91 -33.59 0.98
N ARG A 111 5.34 -32.45 1.41
CA ARG A 111 4.35 -31.72 0.63
C ARG A 111 4.95 -31.17 -0.67
N ASP A 112 4.11 -31.04 -1.68
CA ASP A 112 4.45 -30.32 -2.89
C ASP A 112 4.42 -28.79 -2.61
N LYS A 113 5.61 -28.20 -2.49
CA LYS A 113 5.78 -26.76 -2.21
C LYS A 113 5.44 -25.88 -3.42
N ASP A 114 5.41 -26.44 -4.63
CA ASP A 114 5.00 -25.70 -5.83
C ASP A 114 3.48 -25.70 -5.99
N LEU A 115 2.78 -26.64 -5.36
CA LEU A 115 1.32 -26.75 -5.36
C LEU A 115 0.65 -26.03 -4.18
N VAL A 116 1.28 -26.01 -3.01
CA VAL A 116 0.66 -25.63 -1.72
C VAL A 116 1.38 -24.47 -1.04
N VAL A 117 0.60 -23.56 -0.45
CA VAL A 117 1.06 -22.64 0.62
C VAL A 117 0.53 -23.18 1.95
N ALA A 118 1.41 -23.60 2.85
CA ALA A 118 1.04 -24.08 4.17
C ALA A 118 1.11 -22.96 5.21
N ILE A 119 0.03 -22.77 5.96
CA ILE A 119 -0.08 -21.76 7.02
C ILE A 119 -0.42 -22.45 8.34
N HIS A 120 0.46 -22.32 9.33
CA HIS A 120 0.20 -22.79 10.69
C HIS A 120 -0.64 -21.74 11.43
N ALA A 121 -1.91 -22.03 11.68
CA ALA A 121 -2.80 -21.13 12.42
C ALA A 121 -2.88 -21.56 13.88
N HIS A 122 -2.54 -20.64 14.79
CA HIS A 122 -2.49 -20.93 16.23
C HIS A 122 -3.24 -19.88 17.06
N CYS A 123 -4.15 -20.36 17.90
CA CYS A 123 -4.89 -19.54 18.84
C CYS A 123 -4.05 -19.31 20.11
N VAL A 124 -3.59 -18.09 20.34
CA VAL A 124 -2.73 -17.78 21.50
C VAL A 124 -3.45 -17.96 22.84
N ASN A 125 -4.79 -17.95 22.84
CA ASN A 125 -5.61 -18.22 24.03
C ASN A 125 -5.49 -19.68 24.53
N LEU A 126 -5.05 -20.61 23.68
CA LEU A 126 -4.84 -22.02 24.03
C LEU A 126 -3.45 -22.29 24.64
N GLY A 127 -2.66 -21.24 24.83
CA GLY A 127 -1.29 -21.33 25.33
C GLY A 127 -0.26 -21.18 24.21
N MET A 128 0.99 -20.94 24.60
CA MET A 128 2.15 -20.75 23.73
C MET A 128 3.32 -21.56 24.29
N PRO A 129 4.32 -21.97 23.48
CA PRO A 129 4.45 -21.77 22.03
C PRO A 129 3.47 -22.62 21.20
N PRO A 130 3.25 -22.27 19.92
CA PRO A 130 2.71 -23.21 18.93
C PRO A 130 3.69 -24.39 18.72
N ASP A 131 3.24 -25.42 18.00
CA ASP A 131 4.10 -26.55 17.62
C ASP A 131 5.30 -26.10 16.76
N LEU A 132 6.51 -26.22 17.31
CA LEU A 132 7.73 -25.71 16.70
C LEU A 132 8.08 -26.42 15.38
N HIS A 133 7.78 -27.71 15.26
CA HIS A 133 8.05 -28.46 14.03
C HIS A 133 7.17 -27.97 12.89
N LEU A 134 5.87 -27.86 13.12
CA LEU A 134 4.92 -27.30 12.16
C LEU A 134 5.25 -25.86 11.79
N SER A 135 5.63 -25.02 12.77
CA SER A 135 6.07 -23.66 12.50
C SER A 135 7.33 -23.61 11.63
N SER A 136 8.27 -24.53 11.81
CA SER A 136 9.50 -24.59 11.00
C SER A 136 9.25 -25.05 9.56
N GLU A 137 8.29 -25.95 9.38
CA GLU A 137 7.98 -26.56 8.09
C GLU A 137 6.98 -25.74 7.26
N CYS A 138 6.04 -25.03 7.89
CA CYS A 138 5.06 -24.20 7.19
C CYS A 138 5.70 -22.98 6.50
N ASP A 139 5.07 -22.50 5.43
CA ASP A 139 5.51 -21.29 4.72
C ASP A 139 5.24 -20.04 5.58
N TYR A 140 4.12 -20.03 6.30
CA TYR A 140 3.73 -18.93 7.18
C TYR A 140 3.11 -19.44 8.50
N GLU A 141 3.06 -18.56 9.49
CA GLU A 141 2.41 -18.77 10.79
C GLU A 141 1.47 -17.60 11.08
N PHE A 142 0.21 -17.91 11.39
CA PHE A 142 -0.79 -16.93 11.76
C PHE A 142 -1.21 -17.12 13.22
N LEU A 143 -0.79 -16.19 14.06
CA LEU A 143 -1.19 -16.13 15.46
C LEU A 143 -2.46 -15.29 15.57
N TYR A 144 -3.45 -15.77 16.32
CA TYR A 144 -4.71 -15.06 16.52
C TYR A 144 -5.26 -15.22 17.93
N THR A 145 -6.17 -14.32 18.29
CA THR A 145 -7.01 -14.41 19.48
C THR A 145 -8.46 -14.69 19.08
N GLU A 146 -9.26 -15.22 20.00
CA GLU A 146 -10.72 -15.36 19.79
C GLU A 146 -11.48 -14.01 19.90
N ALA A 147 -10.77 -12.96 20.29
CA ALA A 147 -11.26 -11.61 20.59
C ALA A 147 -11.39 -10.75 19.30
N PRO A 148 -12.09 -9.59 19.35
CA PRO A 148 -12.29 -8.74 18.17
C PRO A 148 -10.98 -8.28 17.50
N PHE A 149 -11.10 -7.90 16.22
CA PHE A 149 -10.03 -7.49 15.28
C PHE A 149 -9.26 -8.61 14.56
N PHE A 150 -9.34 -9.87 14.99
CA PHE A 150 -8.60 -10.96 14.34
C PHE A 150 -8.95 -11.14 12.85
N ARG A 151 -10.18 -10.83 12.43
CA ARG A 151 -10.58 -10.93 11.02
C ARG A 151 -9.90 -9.90 10.12
N ARG A 152 -9.76 -8.65 10.59
CA ARG A 152 -9.05 -7.58 9.88
C ARG A 152 -7.56 -7.89 9.78
N ASP A 153 -7.00 -8.34 10.90
CA ASP A 153 -5.62 -8.85 10.97
C ASP A 153 -5.40 -9.99 9.96
N LEU A 154 -6.27 -11.00 9.97
CA LEU A 154 -6.24 -12.10 9.01
C LEU A 154 -6.34 -11.61 7.57
N SER A 155 -7.28 -10.71 7.25
CA SER A 155 -7.43 -10.12 5.92
C SER A 155 -6.13 -9.49 5.43
N ARG A 156 -5.46 -8.74 6.30
CA ARG A 156 -4.19 -8.08 5.97
C ARG A 156 -3.04 -9.06 5.82
N PHE A 157 -2.89 -9.95 6.80
CA PHE A 157 -1.88 -11.01 6.76
C PHE A 157 -2.00 -11.81 5.47
N ILE A 158 -3.18 -12.35 5.16
CA ILE A 158 -3.35 -13.25 4.01
C ILE A 158 -3.28 -12.52 2.68
N SER A 159 -3.79 -11.28 2.60
CA SER A 159 -3.66 -10.45 1.40
C SER A 159 -2.20 -10.15 1.09
N PHE A 160 -1.38 -9.91 2.13
CA PHE A 160 0.04 -9.64 1.99
C PHE A 160 0.85 -10.91 1.69
N THR A 161 0.67 -12.00 2.47
CA THR A 161 1.46 -13.23 2.31
C THR A 161 1.15 -13.97 1.02
N LEU A 162 -0.05 -13.81 0.46
CA LEU A 162 -0.39 -14.29 -0.88
C LEU A 162 -0.11 -13.26 -1.97
N GLY A 163 0.53 -12.12 -1.69
CA GLY A 163 0.95 -11.15 -2.70
C GLY A 163 -0.20 -10.47 -3.46
N GLN A 164 -1.38 -10.36 -2.83
CA GLN A 164 -2.53 -9.65 -3.40
C GLN A 164 -2.44 -8.14 -3.20
N ILE A 165 -1.65 -7.69 -2.21
CA ILE A 165 -1.35 -6.27 -1.94
C ILE A 165 0.16 -6.03 -1.90
N ASN A 166 0.60 -4.84 -2.30
CA ASN A 166 2.02 -4.46 -2.32
C ASN A 166 2.21 -3.05 -1.71
N HIS A 167 2.54 -3.02 -0.42
CA HIS A 167 2.82 -1.77 0.29
C HIS A 167 4.08 -1.07 -0.23
N HIS A 168 5.10 -1.83 -0.62
CA HIS A 168 6.39 -1.28 -1.04
C HIS A 168 6.28 -0.39 -2.28
N GLU A 169 5.57 -0.84 -3.32
CA GLU A 169 5.35 -0.03 -4.53
C GLU A 169 4.62 1.28 -4.22
N THR A 170 3.59 1.22 -3.37
CA THR A 170 2.83 2.41 -2.96
C THR A 170 3.70 3.40 -2.18
N LEU A 171 4.55 2.91 -1.28
CA LEU A 171 5.43 3.75 -0.47
C LEU A 171 6.57 4.35 -1.31
N MET A 172 7.13 3.61 -2.27
CA MET A 172 8.19 4.12 -3.15
C MET A 172 7.69 5.17 -4.16
N ALA A 173 6.39 5.23 -4.42
CA ALA A 173 5.79 6.30 -5.21
C ALA A 173 5.67 7.64 -4.45
N LYS A 174 5.79 7.64 -3.11
CA LYS A 174 5.73 8.86 -2.31
C LYS A 174 7.01 9.69 -2.47
N PRO A 175 6.93 11.03 -2.42
CA PRO A 175 8.11 11.89 -2.47
C PRO A 175 9.02 11.71 -1.25
N ARG A 176 8.44 11.30 -0.13
CA ARG A 176 9.13 11.01 1.13
C ARG A 176 8.39 9.97 1.94
N THR A 177 9.13 9.12 2.64
CA THR A 177 8.60 8.12 3.56
C THR A 177 9.25 8.20 4.94
N TYR A 178 8.48 7.90 5.98
CA TYR A 178 8.90 7.89 7.37
C TYR A 178 8.54 6.58 8.06
N PHE A 179 9.28 6.20 9.10
CA PHE A 179 8.83 5.15 10.01
C PHE A 179 9.10 5.53 11.45
N ILE A 180 8.21 5.09 12.35
CA ILE A 180 8.35 5.31 13.79
C ILE A 180 8.74 4.01 14.47
N SER A 181 9.72 4.07 15.36
CA SER A 181 10.15 2.92 16.16
C SER A 181 9.37 2.84 17.47
N THR A 182 8.71 1.71 17.73
CA THR A 182 8.13 1.44 19.05
C THR A 182 9.25 1.08 20.02
N THR A 183 9.49 1.93 21.01
CA THR A 183 10.52 1.72 22.04
C THR A 183 9.94 1.23 23.36
N PHE A 184 8.74 0.65 23.32
CA PHE A 184 8.06 0.14 24.50
C PHE A 184 8.62 -1.25 24.85
N PRO A 185 8.74 -1.57 26.15
CA PRO A 185 9.11 -2.93 26.58
C PRO A 185 8.02 -3.96 26.24
N ASP A 186 6.77 -3.51 26.09
CA ASP A 186 5.62 -4.30 25.65
C ASP A 186 4.73 -3.44 24.75
N VAL A 187 4.29 -3.97 23.61
CA VAL A 187 3.48 -3.25 22.60
C VAL A 187 2.11 -2.85 23.17
N SER A 188 1.56 -3.60 24.13
CA SER A 188 0.28 -3.27 24.76
C SER A 188 0.24 -1.86 25.35
N ALA A 189 1.39 -1.35 25.82
CA ALA A 189 1.53 0.00 26.34
C ALA A 189 1.36 1.09 25.26
N ALA A 190 1.64 0.78 23.99
CA ALA A 190 1.49 1.70 22.87
C ALA A 190 0.05 1.76 22.35
N LEU A 191 -0.71 0.67 22.47
CA LEU A 191 -2.00 0.48 21.77
C LEU A 191 -3.03 1.59 22.03
N PRO A 192 -3.19 2.15 23.25
CA PRO A 192 -4.15 3.22 23.48
C PRO A 192 -3.88 4.51 22.68
N ASN A 193 -2.61 4.77 22.35
CA ASN A 193 -2.15 6.00 21.71
C ASN A 193 -1.55 5.75 20.32
N LEU A 194 -1.60 4.52 19.79
CA LEU A 194 -0.92 4.13 18.55
C LEU A 194 -1.36 4.99 17.36
N ASP A 195 -2.64 5.35 17.32
CA ASP A 195 -3.24 6.20 16.28
C ASP A 195 -2.70 7.64 16.28
N ILE A 196 -2.21 8.12 17.43
CA ILE A 196 -1.59 9.42 17.58
C ILE A 196 -0.08 9.30 17.30
N LEU A 197 0.57 8.30 17.89
CA LEU A 197 2.00 8.03 17.74
C LEU A 197 2.40 7.89 16.27
N THR A 198 1.53 7.33 15.43
CA THR A 198 1.83 7.01 14.02
C THR A 198 1.42 8.10 13.03
N VAL A 199 1.00 9.28 13.48
CA VAL A 199 0.74 10.43 12.60
C VAL A 199 2.03 10.83 11.86
N GLY A 200 1.97 10.92 10.54
CA GLY A 200 3.12 11.19 9.68
C GLY A 200 3.99 9.97 9.38
N ALA A 201 3.78 8.83 10.04
CA ALA A 201 4.50 7.60 9.76
C ALA A 201 3.89 6.80 8.60
N ASP A 202 4.74 6.14 7.82
CA ASP A 202 4.37 5.23 6.74
C ASP A 202 4.58 3.75 7.10
N ALA A 203 5.33 3.49 8.17
CA ALA A 203 5.52 2.16 8.74
C ALA A 203 5.79 2.28 10.26
N VAL A 204 5.56 1.19 10.97
CA VAL A 204 5.88 1.07 12.40
C VAL A 204 6.96 0.01 12.58
N GLU A 205 8.08 0.38 13.17
CA GLU A 205 9.15 -0.55 13.50
C GLU A 205 8.95 -1.14 14.90
N ILE A 206 8.87 -2.47 14.99
CA ILE A 206 8.95 -3.20 16.26
C ILE A 206 10.41 -3.50 16.57
N ARG A 207 10.92 -2.88 17.64
CA ARG A 207 12.28 -3.09 18.17
C ARG A 207 12.30 -4.29 19.11
N VAL A 208 12.50 -5.47 18.53
CA VAL A 208 12.47 -6.75 19.23
C VAL A 208 13.50 -6.80 20.35
N ASP A 209 14.65 -6.18 20.14
CA ASP A 209 15.72 -6.08 21.14
C ASP A 209 15.34 -5.22 22.36
N LEU A 210 14.30 -4.37 22.28
CA LEU A 210 13.85 -3.55 23.40
C LEU A 210 12.67 -4.15 24.17
N LEU A 211 12.04 -5.19 23.63
CA LEU A 211 10.96 -5.91 24.28
C LEU A 211 11.48 -6.63 25.54
N GLN A 212 10.64 -6.72 26.56
CA GLN A 212 10.98 -7.35 27.83
C GLN A 212 9.90 -8.34 28.21
N GLU A 213 10.17 -9.62 27.99
CA GLU A 213 9.29 -10.70 28.40
C GLU A 213 9.44 -10.92 29.92
N PRO A 214 8.39 -10.71 30.72
CA PRO A 214 8.45 -10.93 32.16
C PRO A 214 8.54 -12.42 32.49
N LEU A 215 9.35 -12.75 33.48
CA LEU A 215 9.47 -14.08 34.07
C LEU A 215 8.68 -14.13 35.39
N GLY A 216 8.21 -15.32 35.78
CA GLY A 216 7.39 -15.52 36.98
C GLY A 216 8.08 -15.22 38.32
N ASP A 217 9.38 -14.95 38.30
CA ASP A 217 10.23 -14.60 39.45
C ASP A 217 10.46 -13.08 39.59
N GLY A 218 9.83 -12.26 38.74
CA GLY A 218 9.97 -10.80 38.74
C GLY A 218 11.16 -10.29 37.90
N ASN A 219 11.94 -11.18 37.29
CA ASN A 219 12.96 -10.82 36.31
C ASN A 219 12.37 -10.79 34.89
N HIS A 220 13.20 -10.49 33.90
CA HIS A 220 12.84 -10.55 32.49
C HIS A 220 13.77 -11.51 31.75
N SER A 221 13.29 -12.11 30.66
CA SER A 221 14.15 -12.91 29.80
C SER A 221 15.27 -12.05 29.21
N ALA A 222 16.48 -12.59 29.16
CA ALA A 222 17.61 -11.91 28.53
C ALA A 222 17.37 -11.68 27.02
N ILE A 223 16.66 -12.61 26.38
CA ILE A 223 16.20 -12.54 25.00
C ILE A 223 14.72 -12.94 25.00
N PRO A 224 13.79 -12.06 24.61
CA PRO A 224 12.38 -12.41 24.56
C PRO A 224 12.14 -13.62 23.65
N SER A 225 11.34 -14.57 24.10
CA SER A 225 11.01 -15.77 23.36
C SER A 225 10.25 -15.44 22.06
N LEU A 226 10.38 -16.30 21.03
CA LEU A 226 9.57 -16.19 19.81
C LEU A 226 8.07 -16.22 20.11
N SER A 227 7.65 -16.93 21.17
CA SER A 227 6.27 -16.96 21.64
C SER A 227 5.77 -15.59 22.06
N TYR A 228 6.58 -14.89 22.86
CA TYR A 228 6.24 -13.55 23.32
C TYR A 228 6.27 -12.58 22.13
N ILE A 229 7.33 -12.59 21.33
CA ILE A 229 7.48 -11.69 20.18
C ILE A 229 6.35 -11.86 19.16
N GLY A 230 5.97 -13.10 18.85
CA GLY A 230 4.87 -13.38 17.94
C GLY A 230 3.55 -12.77 18.42
N GLN A 231 3.27 -12.86 19.73
CA GLN A 231 2.11 -12.17 20.32
C GLN A 231 2.21 -10.64 20.17
N GLN A 232 3.40 -10.06 20.39
CA GLN A 232 3.60 -8.61 20.24
C GLN A 232 3.39 -8.14 18.79
N VAL A 233 3.85 -8.91 17.79
CA VAL A 233 3.60 -8.65 16.36
C VAL A 233 2.11 -8.73 16.04
N MET A 234 1.42 -9.77 16.50
CA MET A 234 -0.03 -9.93 16.34
C MET A 234 -0.80 -8.74 16.93
N LEU A 235 -0.51 -8.38 18.18
CA LEU A 235 -1.15 -7.25 18.87
C LEU A 235 -0.94 -5.93 18.13
N LEU A 236 0.26 -5.69 17.60
CA LEU A 236 0.56 -4.50 16.82
C LEU A 236 -0.27 -4.46 15.53
N ARG A 237 -0.24 -5.53 14.74
CA ARG A 237 -0.95 -5.61 13.45
C ARG A 237 -2.45 -5.43 13.61
N GLN A 238 -3.05 -5.97 14.67
CA GLN A 238 -4.47 -5.78 15.00
C GLN A 238 -4.88 -4.32 15.22
N ARG A 239 -3.92 -3.42 15.52
CA ARG A 239 -4.18 -2.03 15.92
C ARG A 239 -3.69 -0.95 14.95
N THR A 240 -2.89 -1.27 13.93
CA THR A 240 -2.40 -0.26 12.96
C THR A 240 -2.51 -0.75 11.53
N GLU A 241 -2.98 0.07 10.59
CA GLU A 241 -2.99 -0.22 9.14
C GLU A 241 -1.64 -0.03 8.45
N LEU A 242 -0.63 0.45 9.18
CA LEU A 242 0.69 0.65 8.62
C LEU A 242 1.44 -0.69 8.48
N PRO A 243 2.28 -0.83 7.45
CA PRO A 243 3.28 -1.88 7.36
C PRO A 243 4.16 -1.94 8.61
N ILE A 244 4.56 -3.14 8.99
CA ILE A 244 5.48 -3.38 10.11
C ILE A 244 6.90 -3.56 9.60
N ILE A 245 7.88 -2.97 10.31
CA ILE A 245 9.30 -3.26 10.16
C ILE A 245 9.74 -4.07 11.39
N PHE A 246 10.30 -5.25 11.19
CA PHE A 246 10.83 -6.09 12.27
C PHE A 246 12.34 -5.93 12.37
N THR A 247 12.82 -5.54 13.56
CA THR A 247 14.22 -5.21 13.78
C THR A 247 14.75 -5.88 15.05
N THR A 248 15.80 -6.70 14.90
CA THR A 248 16.63 -7.24 15.99
C THR A 248 17.96 -6.49 15.99
N ARG A 249 18.04 -5.33 16.67
CA ARG A 249 19.28 -4.53 16.67
C ARG A 249 20.34 -5.17 17.57
N CYS A 250 21.54 -5.39 17.04
CA CYS A 250 22.62 -6.02 17.81
C CYS A 250 23.27 -5.09 18.85
N THR A 251 23.96 -5.67 19.83
CA THR A 251 24.69 -4.92 20.87
C THR A 251 25.77 -3.97 20.33
N ARG A 252 26.49 -4.34 19.26
CA ARG A 252 27.49 -3.46 18.63
C ARG A 252 26.87 -2.24 17.96
N GLU A 253 25.64 -2.37 17.46
CA GLU A 253 24.86 -1.29 16.86
C GLU A 253 23.90 -0.64 17.87
N ASN A 254 24.25 -0.64 19.16
CA ASN A 254 23.50 0.01 20.24
C ASN A 254 22.06 -0.52 20.43
N GLY A 255 21.84 -1.80 20.11
CA GLY A 255 20.67 -2.56 20.52
C GLY A 255 20.97 -3.47 21.71
N ARG A 256 20.13 -4.47 21.91
CA ARG A 256 20.30 -5.48 22.98
C ARG A 256 20.32 -6.93 22.49
N PHE A 257 20.16 -7.16 21.19
CA PHE A 257 20.18 -8.53 20.66
C PHE A 257 21.63 -9.05 20.65
N PRO A 258 21.90 -10.26 21.18
CA PRO A 258 23.26 -10.82 21.26
C PRO A 258 23.89 -11.00 19.89
N MET A 259 25.21 -11.07 19.77
CA MET A 259 25.93 -11.26 18.49
C MET A 259 26.60 -12.63 18.37
N GLU A 260 26.67 -13.37 19.47
CA GLU A 260 27.47 -14.58 19.62
C GLU A 260 26.94 -15.73 18.75
N ASN A 261 25.64 -15.71 18.42
CA ASN A 261 24.98 -16.73 17.61
C ASN A 261 24.23 -16.10 16.42
N PRO A 262 24.85 -15.99 15.23
CA PRO A 262 24.19 -15.48 14.03
C PRO A 262 22.98 -16.29 13.57
N GLU A 263 22.94 -17.60 13.80
CA GLU A 263 21.77 -18.43 13.44
C GLU A 263 20.54 -18.06 14.28
N LEU A 264 20.72 -17.52 15.48
CA LEU A 264 19.62 -16.98 16.27
C LEU A 264 18.95 -15.79 15.55
N TYR A 265 19.72 -14.94 14.86
CA TYR A 265 19.12 -13.89 14.01
C TYR A 265 18.33 -14.51 12.88
N TYR A 266 18.89 -15.53 12.20
CA TYR A 266 18.18 -16.20 11.12
C TYR A 266 16.83 -16.72 11.61
N GLU A 267 16.79 -17.37 12.77
CA GLU A 267 15.56 -17.91 13.35
C GLU A 267 14.50 -16.82 13.58
N TYR A 268 14.88 -15.68 14.17
CA TYR A 268 13.96 -14.58 14.49
C TYR A 268 13.51 -13.83 13.23
N LEU A 269 14.44 -13.52 12.33
CA LEU A 269 14.16 -12.79 11.09
C LEU A 269 13.35 -13.65 10.11
N TYR A 270 13.62 -14.95 10.04
CA TYR A 270 12.81 -15.88 9.25
C TYR A 270 11.42 -16.06 9.86
N ARG A 271 11.31 -16.13 11.18
CA ARG A 271 10.01 -16.17 11.85
C ARG A 271 9.19 -14.90 11.59
N ALA A 272 9.81 -13.73 11.52
CA ALA A 272 9.13 -12.49 11.12
C ALA A 272 8.57 -12.54 9.69
N ILE A 273 9.29 -13.17 8.75
CA ILE A 273 8.79 -13.44 7.40
C ILE A 273 7.58 -14.38 7.46
N GLN A 274 7.65 -15.45 8.24
CA GLN A 274 6.54 -16.41 8.41
C GLN A 274 5.31 -15.76 9.05
N TRP A 275 5.48 -14.82 9.98
CA TRP A 275 4.39 -14.01 10.53
C TRP A 275 3.82 -13.01 9.52
N GLY A 276 4.40 -12.87 8.33
CA GLY A 276 3.94 -11.97 7.27
C GLY A 276 4.28 -10.51 7.53
N VAL A 277 5.42 -10.21 8.15
CA VAL A 277 5.89 -8.82 8.34
C VAL A 277 6.34 -8.25 6.99
N GLU A 278 5.96 -7.00 6.70
CA GLU A 278 6.21 -6.36 5.41
C GLU A 278 7.69 -6.02 5.17
N TYR A 279 8.41 -5.61 6.21
CA TYR A 279 9.83 -5.25 6.13
C TYR A 279 10.64 -5.92 7.23
N VAL A 280 11.80 -6.46 6.88
CA VAL A 280 12.72 -7.12 7.82
C VAL A 280 14.07 -6.42 7.76
N ASP A 281 14.52 -5.86 8.88
CA ASP A 281 15.82 -5.19 9.04
C ASP A 281 16.90 -6.26 9.23
N VAL A 282 17.75 -6.43 8.21
CA VAL A 282 18.82 -7.44 8.18
C VAL A 282 20.16 -6.73 8.24
N GLU A 283 20.85 -6.86 9.38
CA GLU A 283 22.12 -6.19 9.61
C GLU A 283 23.25 -6.75 8.73
N LEU A 284 24.11 -5.87 8.23
CA LEU A 284 25.14 -6.21 7.25
C LEU A 284 26.26 -7.11 7.82
N TRP A 285 26.50 -7.06 9.14
CA TRP A 285 27.52 -7.89 9.78
C TRP A 285 27.18 -9.39 9.74
N LEU A 286 25.92 -9.75 9.53
CA LEU A 286 25.50 -11.14 9.43
C LEU A 286 26.25 -11.83 8.28
N PRO A 287 26.66 -13.10 8.47
CA PRO A 287 27.24 -13.92 7.41
C PRO A 287 26.46 -13.83 6.10
N GLU A 288 27.18 -13.79 4.98
CA GLU A 288 26.57 -13.61 3.66
C GLU A 288 25.54 -14.70 3.34
N ASP A 289 25.80 -15.95 3.74
CA ASP A 289 24.89 -17.07 3.54
C ASP A 289 23.55 -16.88 4.28
N ILE A 290 23.56 -16.30 5.50
CA ILE A 290 22.35 -15.97 6.25
C ILE A 290 21.55 -14.88 5.52
N ARG A 291 22.22 -13.80 5.09
CA ARG A 291 21.59 -12.70 4.36
C ARG A 291 20.98 -13.19 3.03
N GLN A 292 21.70 -14.04 2.31
CA GLN A 292 21.24 -14.65 1.07
C GLN A 292 20.03 -15.58 1.30
N ARG A 293 20.08 -16.45 2.32
CA ARG A 293 18.96 -17.34 2.67
C ARG A 293 17.69 -16.55 3.00
N LEU A 294 17.80 -15.51 3.83
CA LEU A 294 16.67 -14.63 4.17
C LEU A 294 16.10 -13.97 2.92
N PHE A 295 16.95 -13.44 2.04
CA PHE A 295 16.51 -12.79 0.81
C PHE A 295 15.80 -13.77 -0.13
N GLN A 296 16.31 -14.99 -0.30
CA GLN A 296 15.69 -16.01 -1.15
C GLN A 296 14.35 -16.51 -0.59
N ARG A 297 14.20 -16.55 0.73
CA ARG A 297 13.00 -17.07 1.41
C ARG A 297 12.04 -15.98 1.90
N ARG A 298 12.25 -14.72 1.53
CA ARG A 298 11.45 -13.58 2.03
C ARG A 298 9.98 -13.58 1.63
N GLY A 299 9.57 -14.44 0.70
CA GLY A 299 8.21 -14.41 0.16
C GLY A 299 7.86 -13.01 -0.36
N ASN A 300 6.82 -12.40 0.21
CA ASN A 300 6.38 -11.04 -0.13
C ASN A 300 7.01 -9.94 0.75
N SER A 301 7.75 -10.31 1.81
CA SER A 301 8.51 -9.38 2.66
C SER A 301 9.65 -8.71 1.89
N ARG A 302 10.03 -7.53 2.38
CA ARG A 302 11.14 -6.73 1.84
C ARG A 302 12.30 -6.70 2.80
N ILE A 303 13.51 -6.92 2.28
CA ILE A 303 14.72 -6.87 3.08
C ILE A 303 15.25 -5.44 3.12
N MET A 304 15.40 -4.91 4.32
CA MET A 304 16.10 -3.66 4.60
C MET A 304 17.51 -4.01 5.07
N SER A 305 18.52 -3.88 4.20
CA SER A 305 19.91 -4.10 4.62
C SER A 305 20.36 -2.94 5.49
N ALA A 306 20.67 -3.22 6.74
CA ALA A 306 20.98 -2.21 7.73
C ALA A 306 22.45 -2.22 8.15
N PHE A 307 23.01 -1.04 8.34
CA PHE A 307 24.34 -0.83 8.91
C PHE A 307 24.31 0.39 9.81
N HIS A 308 24.85 0.27 11.02
CA HIS A 308 25.03 1.40 11.92
C HIS A 308 26.48 1.54 12.37
N ASP A 309 26.99 2.76 12.36
CA ASP A 309 28.28 3.10 12.98
C ASP A 309 28.08 4.04 14.16
N PHE A 310 28.47 3.56 15.34
CA PHE A 310 28.51 4.33 16.58
C PHE A 310 29.92 4.75 16.98
N SER A 311 30.94 4.44 16.17
CA SER A 311 32.33 4.76 16.50
C SER A 311 32.63 6.26 16.42
N GLY A 312 31.87 7.00 15.62
CA GLY A 312 32.17 8.40 15.29
C GLY A 312 33.43 8.54 14.42
N THR A 313 33.96 7.44 13.88
CA THR A 313 35.15 7.44 13.01
C THR A 313 34.81 7.15 11.56
N PHE A 314 33.58 6.74 11.28
CA PHE A 314 33.09 6.53 9.92
C PHE A 314 33.06 7.84 9.14
N ARG A 315 33.54 7.81 7.89
CA ARG A 315 33.61 9.00 7.03
C ARG A 315 32.87 8.79 5.72
N TRP A 316 32.05 9.77 5.38
CA TRP A 316 31.54 9.94 4.02
C TRP A 316 32.57 10.75 3.21
N PRO A 317 32.77 10.52 1.90
CA PRO A 317 32.44 9.35 1.09
C PRO A 317 33.61 8.34 1.05
N SER A 318 34.09 7.83 2.20
CA SER A 318 35.27 6.96 2.25
C SER A 318 35.14 5.68 1.42
N THR A 319 36.25 5.03 1.10
CA THR A 319 36.28 3.72 0.45
C THR A 319 35.51 2.68 1.27
N HIS A 320 35.61 2.73 2.59
CA HIS A 320 34.86 1.85 3.47
C HIS A 320 33.34 2.08 3.34
N ALA A 321 32.88 3.33 3.31
CA ALA A 321 31.47 3.64 3.08
C ALA A 321 30.94 3.09 1.74
N GLN A 322 31.75 3.17 0.69
CA GLN A 322 31.42 2.62 -0.63
C GLN A 322 31.36 1.10 -0.62
N GLN A 323 32.28 0.44 0.10
CA GLN A 323 32.27 -1.02 0.29
C GLN A 323 31.02 -1.48 1.07
N VAL A 324 30.68 -0.80 2.17
CA VAL A 324 29.46 -1.08 2.93
C VAL A 324 28.23 -0.98 2.04
N TYR A 325 28.12 0.09 1.22
CA TYR A 325 27.01 0.24 0.28
C TYR A 325 26.98 -0.86 -0.80
N ALA A 326 28.13 -1.20 -1.37
CA ALA A 326 28.26 -2.26 -2.37
C ALA A 326 27.92 -3.66 -1.81
N GLU A 327 28.19 -3.91 -0.53
CA GLU A 327 27.79 -5.14 0.15
C GLU A 327 26.30 -5.14 0.52
N SER A 328 25.76 -4.01 0.98
CA SER A 328 24.34 -3.87 1.33
C SER A 328 23.41 -4.09 0.15
N ARG A 329 23.80 -3.67 -1.08
CA ARG A 329 22.92 -3.78 -2.25
C ARG A 329 22.70 -5.21 -2.75
N LYS A 330 23.51 -6.19 -2.35
CA LYS A 330 23.45 -7.58 -2.89
C LYS A 330 22.12 -8.29 -2.58
N TYR A 331 21.59 -8.07 -1.38
CA TYR A 331 20.43 -8.81 -0.85
C TYR A 331 19.44 -7.86 -0.16
N ALA A 332 19.05 -6.78 -0.85
CA ALA A 332 18.22 -5.73 -0.27
C ALA A 332 17.14 -5.24 -1.24
N ASP A 333 15.98 -4.92 -0.70
CA ASP A 333 14.95 -4.10 -1.33
C ASP A 333 15.11 -2.62 -0.90
N ILE A 334 15.78 -2.34 0.23
CA ILE A 334 16.13 -0.99 0.73
C ILE A 334 17.51 -1.06 1.40
N ILE A 335 18.37 -0.08 1.15
CA ILE A 335 19.67 0.08 1.84
C ILE A 335 19.50 1.12 2.96
N LYS A 336 19.90 0.79 4.19
CA LYS A 336 19.86 1.64 5.37
C LYS A 336 21.24 1.77 5.98
N MET A 337 21.82 2.97 5.98
CA MET A 337 23.11 3.26 6.61
C MET A 337 22.96 4.46 7.55
N ILE A 338 23.29 4.27 8.82
CA ILE A 338 23.10 5.28 9.86
C ILE A 338 24.37 5.45 10.68
N THR A 339 24.96 6.65 10.70
CA THR A 339 26.30 6.85 11.26
C THR A 339 26.36 8.01 12.23
N ILE A 340 27.17 7.92 13.29
CA ILE A 340 27.53 9.08 14.10
C ILE A 340 28.53 9.95 13.32
N ILE A 341 28.33 11.25 13.36
CA ILE A 341 29.26 12.26 12.85
C ILE A 341 29.67 13.18 13.99
N ASN A 342 30.81 13.85 13.83
CA ASN A 342 31.31 14.80 14.84
C ASN A 342 31.21 16.25 14.37
N ASP A 343 31.02 16.48 13.07
CA ASP A 343 30.96 17.82 12.50
C ASP A 343 29.80 17.97 11.50
N HIS A 344 29.17 19.15 11.49
CA HIS A 344 28.04 19.43 10.61
C HIS A 344 28.37 19.29 9.11
N HIS A 345 29.62 19.50 8.69
CA HIS A 345 30.01 19.37 7.27
C HIS A 345 29.80 17.95 6.74
N GLU A 346 29.91 16.94 7.59
CA GLU A 346 29.78 15.52 7.23
C GLU A 346 28.35 15.18 6.75
N ASN A 347 27.36 16.02 7.06
CA ASN A 347 26.03 15.90 6.46
C ASN A 347 26.05 16.19 4.96
N PHE A 348 26.83 17.17 4.49
CA PHE A 348 26.96 17.45 3.06
C PHE A 348 27.76 16.35 2.36
N GLU A 349 28.71 15.73 3.06
CA GLU A 349 29.45 14.57 2.53
C GLU A 349 28.56 13.35 2.36
N LEU A 350 27.59 13.12 3.26
CA LEU A 350 26.55 12.11 3.07
C LEU A 350 25.67 12.41 1.84
N GLU A 351 25.32 13.66 1.59
CA GLU A 351 24.57 14.02 0.37
C GLU A 351 25.38 13.82 -0.90
N TYR A 352 26.66 14.20 -0.87
CA TYR A 352 27.60 13.91 -1.96
C TYR A 352 27.70 12.40 -2.19
N PHE A 353 27.86 11.61 -1.12
CA PHE A 353 27.87 10.15 -1.18
C PHE A 353 26.59 9.59 -1.82
N ARG A 354 25.41 10.07 -1.39
CA ARG A 354 24.12 9.67 -1.96
C ARG A 354 24.02 9.96 -3.45
N SER A 355 24.50 11.13 -3.88
CA SER A 355 24.55 11.48 -5.30
C SER A 355 25.51 10.58 -6.08
N LYS A 356 26.71 10.35 -5.53
CA LYS A 356 27.73 9.48 -6.12
C LYS A 356 27.23 8.05 -6.31
N MET A 357 26.67 7.43 -5.26
CA MET A 357 26.17 6.05 -5.32
C MET A 357 25.02 5.90 -6.31
N ARG A 358 24.15 6.90 -6.45
CA ARG A 358 23.08 6.89 -7.47
C ARG A 358 23.62 6.95 -8.90
N ALA A 359 24.70 7.70 -9.12
CA ALA A 359 25.33 7.80 -10.44
C ALA A 359 26.11 6.53 -10.81
N GLU A 360 26.82 5.94 -9.84
CA GLU A 360 27.61 4.72 -10.05
C GLU A 360 26.75 3.45 -10.10
N TYR A 361 25.65 3.43 -9.33
CA TYR A 361 24.73 2.30 -9.23
C TYR A 361 23.27 2.74 -9.45
N PRO A 362 22.87 3.09 -10.69
CA PRO A 362 21.54 3.62 -10.98
C PRO A 362 20.40 2.64 -10.66
N ASP A 363 20.68 1.33 -10.74
CA ASP A 363 19.72 0.25 -10.46
C ASP A 363 19.78 -0.24 -8.99
N SER A 364 20.49 0.46 -8.11
CA SER A 364 20.52 0.10 -6.69
C SER A 364 19.16 0.29 -6.02
N PRO A 365 18.88 -0.51 -4.97
CA PRO A 365 17.75 -0.26 -4.10
C PRO A 365 17.74 1.17 -3.52
N PRO A 366 16.55 1.71 -3.20
CA PRO A 366 16.42 3.00 -2.51
C PRO A 366 17.30 3.10 -1.26
N PHE A 367 17.93 4.26 -1.07
CA PHE A 367 18.89 4.50 0.01
C PHE A 367 18.30 5.40 1.11
N SER A 368 18.15 4.83 2.31
CA SER A 368 17.90 5.53 3.57
C SER A 368 19.24 5.79 4.26
N GLY A 369 19.69 7.04 4.24
CA GLY A 369 20.97 7.45 4.84
C GLY A 369 20.75 8.61 5.80
N VAL A 370 21.11 8.46 7.06
CA VAL A 370 21.02 9.56 8.04
C VAL A 370 22.21 9.55 8.99
N ASN A 371 22.58 10.73 9.46
CA ASN A 371 23.55 10.89 10.52
C ASN A 371 22.83 11.04 11.88
N MET A 372 23.41 10.47 12.93
CA MET A 372 22.90 10.51 14.29
C MET A 372 23.37 11.76 15.05
N GLY A 373 22.73 12.01 16.21
CA GLY A 373 23.03 13.15 17.06
C GLY A 373 22.40 14.45 16.58
N GLU A 374 22.44 15.48 17.43
CA GLU A 374 21.98 16.83 17.05
C GLU A 374 22.74 17.36 15.82
N THR A 375 24.06 17.10 15.77
CA THR A 375 24.91 17.42 14.62
C THR A 375 24.38 16.85 13.30
N GLY A 376 23.77 15.65 13.35
CA GLY A 376 23.23 14.92 12.21
C GLY A 376 21.81 15.28 11.79
N GLN A 377 21.08 16.10 12.56
CA GLN A 377 19.66 16.40 12.30
C GLN A 377 19.40 16.94 10.89
N PHE A 378 20.33 17.72 10.34
CA PHE A 378 20.23 18.23 8.98
C PHE A 378 20.05 17.12 7.93
N SER A 379 20.77 15.99 8.05
CA SER A 379 20.65 14.86 7.12
C SER A 379 19.23 14.25 7.08
N ARG A 380 18.48 14.31 8.19
CA ARG A 380 17.10 13.81 8.27
C ARG A 380 16.16 14.64 7.41
N THR A 381 16.43 15.94 7.28
CA THR A 381 15.67 16.82 6.38
C THR A 381 15.89 16.48 4.92
N LEU A 382 17.04 15.89 4.56
CA LEU A 382 17.36 15.55 3.16
C LEU A 382 17.04 14.10 2.79
N ASN A 383 17.05 13.19 3.76
CA ASN A 383 16.70 11.79 3.53
C ASN A 383 15.23 11.61 3.14
N ARG A 384 14.97 10.95 2.00
CA ARG A 384 13.62 10.78 1.45
C ARG A 384 13.03 9.38 1.65
N VAL A 385 13.86 8.39 1.93
CA VAL A 385 13.45 6.97 1.99
C VAL A 385 13.49 6.54 3.44
N PHE A 386 12.35 6.14 4.00
CA PHE A 386 12.21 5.60 5.36
C PHE A 386 13.07 6.36 6.37
N THR A 387 12.82 7.65 6.55
CA THR A 387 13.50 8.43 7.59
C THR A 387 12.96 7.98 8.96
N PRO A 388 13.81 7.50 9.89
CA PRO A 388 13.38 7.17 11.24
C PRO A 388 12.96 8.44 11.99
N ILE A 389 11.74 8.41 12.55
CA ILE A 389 11.16 9.50 13.33
C ILE A 389 10.85 9.08 14.77
N THR A 390 10.67 10.06 15.65
CA THR A 390 10.21 9.89 17.04
C THR A 390 8.83 10.54 17.24
N HIS A 391 8.26 10.41 18.44
CA HIS A 391 7.06 11.11 18.87
C HIS A 391 7.17 11.48 20.35
N PRO A 392 6.68 12.65 20.80
CA PRO A 392 6.77 13.07 22.22
C PRO A 392 6.13 12.12 23.24
N LEU A 393 5.20 11.26 22.79
CA LEU A 393 4.54 10.25 23.62
C LEU A 393 5.31 8.91 23.71
N LEU A 394 6.45 8.77 23.01
CA LEU A 394 7.30 7.60 23.17
C LEU A 394 8.08 7.69 24.50
N PRO A 395 8.26 6.57 25.22
CA PRO A 395 8.94 6.56 26.50
C PRO A 395 10.44 6.84 26.38
N ILE A 396 11.04 6.46 25.24
CA ILE A 396 12.47 6.56 24.96
C ILE A 396 12.62 6.97 23.49
N VAL A 397 13.58 7.84 23.20
CA VAL A 397 13.96 8.14 21.82
C VAL A 397 14.89 7.03 21.31
N ALA A 398 14.57 6.40 20.18
CA ALA A 398 15.27 5.19 19.72
C ALA A 398 16.74 5.44 19.31
N ALA A 399 17.10 6.67 18.94
CA ALA A 399 18.47 7.08 18.66
C ALA A 399 18.69 8.58 18.93
N PRO A 400 19.92 9.03 19.29
CA PRO A 400 20.21 10.44 19.53
C PRO A 400 19.89 11.34 18.33
N GLY A 401 19.32 12.52 18.61
CA GLY A 401 18.98 13.52 17.59
C GLY A 401 17.86 13.10 16.62
N GLN A 402 17.03 12.12 16.97
CA GLN A 402 15.81 11.84 16.21
C GLN A 402 14.85 13.04 16.27
N MET A 403 14.12 13.23 15.17
CA MET A 403 13.11 14.27 15.02
C MET A 403 11.78 13.60 14.71
N SER A 404 10.69 14.16 15.18
CA SER A 404 9.33 13.80 14.76
C SER A 404 9.07 14.22 13.32
N ALA A 405 8.04 13.64 12.69
CA ALA A 405 7.60 14.09 11.36
C ALA A 405 7.27 15.59 11.35
N SER A 406 6.65 16.08 12.43
CA SER A 406 6.30 17.49 12.62
C SER A 406 7.54 18.39 12.64
N GLU A 407 8.56 18.04 13.42
CA GLU A 407 9.81 18.81 13.48
C GLU A 407 10.56 18.81 12.15
N ILE A 408 10.60 17.67 11.43
CA ILE A 408 11.21 17.60 10.10
C ILE A 408 10.48 18.53 9.11
N ASN A 409 9.15 18.50 9.10
CA ASN A 409 8.36 19.36 8.22
C ASN A 409 8.51 20.84 8.57
N ALA A 410 8.54 21.17 9.87
CA ALA A 410 8.79 22.54 10.34
C ALA A 410 10.19 23.03 9.93
N ALA A 411 11.22 22.19 10.07
CA ALA A 411 12.57 22.50 9.62
C ALA A 411 12.61 22.72 8.10
N LEU A 412 11.97 21.85 7.31
CA LEU A 412 11.87 22.02 5.86
C LEU A 412 11.15 23.31 5.48
N ALA A 413 10.13 23.72 6.24
CA ALA A 413 9.42 24.98 6.02
C ALA A 413 10.33 26.19 6.29
N LEU A 414 11.08 26.18 7.40
CA LEU A 414 12.05 27.23 7.75
C LEU A 414 13.19 27.33 6.73
N LEU A 415 13.65 26.20 6.20
CA LEU A 415 14.67 26.14 5.14
C LEU A 415 14.13 26.52 3.75
N GLY A 416 12.83 26.83 3.62
CA GLY A 416 12.18 27.15 2.35
C GLY A 416 12.02 25.94 1.40
N GLN A 417 12.34 24.73 1.86
CA GLN A 417 12.18 23.48 1.09
C GLN A 417 10.75 22.95 1.11
N LEU A 418 9.93 23.40 2.07
CA LEU A 418 8.49 23.17 2.13
C LEU A 418 7.76 24.52 2.15
N PRO A 419 7.62 25.20 1.00
CA PRO A 419 6.99 26.52 0.96
C PRO A 419 5.51 26.43 1.35
N LYS A 420 5.02 27.43 2.10
CA LYS A 420 3.61 27.57 2.44
C LYS A 420 2.75 27.61 1.17
N LYS A 421 1.67 26.83 1.18
CA LYS A 421 0.68 26.74 0.10
C LYS A 421 -0.73 26.90 0.66
N THR A 422 -1.64 27.35 -0.18
CA THR A 422 -3.07 27.36 0.11
C THR A 422 -3.72 26.15 -0.56
N ILE A 423 -4.36 25.33 0.23
CA ILE A 423 -5.13 24.16 -0.21
C ILE A 423 -6.61 24.50 -0.05
N TRP A 424 -7.41 24.17 -1.05
CA TRP A 424 -8.82 24.55 -1.09
C TRP A 424 -9.74 23.35 -0.92
N GLY A 425 -10.71 23.44 -0.02
CA GLY A 425 -11.92 22.60 -0.03
C GLY A 425 -13.01 23.29 -0.83
N ILE A 426 -13.26 22.85 -2.05
CA ILE A 426 -14.26 23.46 -2.94
C ILE A 426 -15.55 22.68 -2.86
N THR A 427 -16.53 23.22 -2.14
CA THR A 427 -17.79 22.55 -1.82
C THR A 427 -19.00 23.16 -2.51
N SER A 428 -20.14 22.46 -2.51
CA SER A 428 -21.46 23.00 -2.85
C SER A 428 -22.34 23.05 -1.60
N PRO A 429 -23.30 24.00 -1.48
CA PRO A 429 -24.19 24.08 -0.32
C PRO A 429 -24.93 22.78 0.01
N SER A 430 -25.27 21.97 -1.00
CA SER A 430 -25.95 20.67 -0.83
C SER A 430 -25.03 19.52 -0.39
N PHE A 431 -23.71 19.75 -0.33
CA PHE A 431 -22.69 18.78 0.06
C PHE A 431 -21.90 19.25 1.30
N ARG A 432 -22.50 20.12 2.12
CA ARG A 432 -21.92 20.50 3.41
C ARG A 432 -21.87 19.28 4.31
N SER A 433 -20.66 18.82 4.63
CA SER A 433 -20.43 17.81 5.66
C SER A 433 -20.88 18.34 7.02
N CYS A 434 -21.40 17.45 7.86
CA CYS A 434 -21.64 17.74 9.28
C CYS A 434 -20.35 18.01 10.07
N ILE A 435 -19.18 17.65 9.51
CA ILE A 435 -17.87 17.92 10.08
C ILE A 435 -17.31 19.20 9.44
N PRO A 436 -16.92 20.21 10.24
CA PRO A 436 -16.21 21.40 9.74
C PRO A 436 -14.87 21.01 9.10
N GLN A 437 -14.86 20.90 7.77
CA GLN A 437 -13.69 20.44 7.01
C GLN A 437 -12.47 21.36 7.23
N GLY A 438 -12.67 22.68 7.28
CA GLY A 438 -11.58 23.64 7.52
C GLY A 438 -10.77 23.34 8.78
N PRO A 439 -11.39 23.42 9.98
CA PRO A 439 -10.71 23.10 11.23
C PRO A 439 -10.09 21.70 11.28
N PHE A 440 -10.73 20.71 10.65
CA PHE A 440 -10.19 19.35 10.60
C PHE A 440 -8.87 19.27 9.82
N TYR A 441 -8.81 19.83 8.61
CA TYR A 441 -7.58 19.84 7.80
C TYR A 441 -6.49 20.71 8.44
N GLU A 442 -6.85 21.85 9.03
CA GLU A 442 -5.89 22.67 9.78
C GLU A 442 -5.30 21.91 10.98
N LYS A 443 -6.13 21.15 11.72
CA LYS A 443 -5.63 20.27 12.78
C LYS A 443 -4.64 19.25 12.23
N CYS A 444 -4.97 18.59 11.12
CA CYS A 444 -4.05 17.61 10.49
C CYS A 444 -2.72 18.27 10.09
N PHE A 445 -2.76 19.48 9.52
CA PHE A 445 -1.54 20.20 9.14
C PHE A 445 -0.70 20.59 10.35
N ASN A 446 -1.33 21.02 11.45
CA ASN A 446 -0.64 21.36 12.69
C ASN A 446 0.04 20.13 13.33
N GLU A 447 -0.67 19.01 13.43
CA GLU A 447 -0.09 17.75 13.96
C GLU A 447 1.09 17.25 13.10
N LEU A 448 1.02 17.48 11.79
CA LEU A 448 2.08 17.15 10.85
C LEU A 448 3.18 18.23 10.75
N GLY A 449 3.08 19.38 11.43
CA GLY A 449 4.05 20.48 11.30
C GLY A 449 4.13 21.09 9.90
N LEU A 450 3.05 20.98 9.13
CA LEU A 450 2.97 21.50 7.76
C LEU A 450 2.60 22.99 7.75
N PRO A 451 3.25 23.84 6.93
CA PRO A 451 3.01 25.28 6.92
C PRO A 451 1.79 25.70 6.08
N HIS A 452 1.06 24.73 5.52
CA HIS A 452 -0.03 24.98 4.60
C HIS A 452 -1.25 25.62 5.29
N HIS A 453 -2.04 26.34 4.53
CA HIS A 453 -3.34 26.86 4.98
C HIS A 453 -4.46 26.15 4.22
N PHE A 454 -5.52 25.77 4.92
CA PHE A 454 -6.69 25.16 4.30
C PHE A 454 -7.88 26.11 4.38
N ALA A 455 -8.50 26.37 3.23
CA ALA A 455 -9.68 27.24 3.16
C ALA A 455 -10.81 26.53 2.43
N VAL A 456 -12.03 26.67 2.94
CA VAL A 456 -13.25 26.13 2.30
C VAL A 456 -13.94 27.24 1.54
N VAL A 457 -14.27 26.99 0.28
CA VAL A 457 -15.01 27.90 -0.59
C VAL A 457 -16.20 27.20 -1.19
N GLU A 458 -17.28 27.94 -1.38
CA GLU A 458 -18.49 27.42 -2.00
C GLU A 458 -18.54 27.78 -3.48
N ARG A 459 -18.77 26.77 -4.32
CA ARG A 459 -19.08 26.95 -5.73
C ARG A 459 -20.58 26.76 -5.96
N GLN A 460 -21.13 27.53 -6.88
CA GLN A 460 -22.47 27.27 -7.40
C GLN A 460 -22.41 26.06 -8.36
N PRO A 461 -23.38 25.13 -8.33
CA PRO A 461 -23.34 23.90 -9.13
C PRO A 461 -23.09 24.11 -10.63
N ASN A 462 -23.60 25.21 -11.19
CA ASN A 462 -23.52 25.53 -12.62
C ASN A 462 -22.37 26.47 -12.99
N ASN A 463 -21.55 26.91 -12.03
CA ASN A 463 -20.46 27.86 -12.28
C ASN A 463 -19.10 27.19 -12.05
N ILE A 464 -18.60 26.52 -13.09
CA ILE A 464 -17.26 25.91 -13.10
C ILE A 464 -16.17 26.96 -13.37
N THR A 465 -16.53 28.08 -14.01
CA THR A 465 -15.62 29.15 -14.43
C THR A 465 -14.98 29.87 -13.23
N SER A 466 -15.58 29.83 -12.03
CA SER A 466 -14.98 30.44 -10.83
C SER A 466 -13.78 29.69 -10.26
N MET A 467 -13.52 28.44 -10.68
CA MET A 467 -12.43 27.63 -10.11
C MET A 467 -11.05 28.21 -10.38
N GLU A 468 -10.87 28.92 -11.49
CA GLU A 468 -9.61 29.55 -11.87
C GLU A 468 -9.16 30.56 -10.82
N ALA A 469 -10.10 31.27 -10.16
CA ALA A 469 -9.79 32.26 -9.15
C ALA A 469 -9.03 31.67 -7.94
N TRP A 470 -9.25 30.39 -7.65
CA TRP A 470 -8.62 29.67 -6.54
C TRP A 470 -7.44 28.82 -6.99
N CYS A 471 -7.55 28.17 -8.15
CA CYS A 471 -6.53 27.24 -8.66
C CYS A 471 -5.39 27.94 -9.40
N ASN A 472 -5.63 29.11 -10.02
CA ASN A 472 -4.60 29.88 -10.74
C ASN A 472 -3.87 30.86 -9.81
N GLN A 473 -3.29 30.36 -8.72
CA GLN A 473 -2.57 31.15 -7.73
C GLN A 473 -1.12 30.66 -7.58
N LYS A 474 -0.16 31.57 -7.38
CA LYS A 474 1.27 31.22 -7.21
C LYS A 474 1.51 30.24 -6.05
N ASN A 475 0.72 30.36 -5.00
CA ASN A 475 0.78 29.54 -3.79
C ASN A 475 -0.28 28.43 -3.75
N PHE A 476 -0.95 28.12 -4.87
CA PHE A 476 -1.88 26.99 -4.93
C PHE A 476 -1.15 25.69 -4.57
N GLY A 477 -1.71 24.95 -3.61
CA GLY A 477 -1.18 23.67 -3.11
C GLY A 477 -1.99 22.45 -3.51
N GLY A 478 -3.19 22.67 -4.05
CA GLY A 478 -4.11 21.61 -4.43
C GLY A 478 -5.53 21.92 -3.99
N ALA A 479 -6.47 21.06 -4.37
CA ALA A 479 -7.86 21.19 -3.98
C ALA A 479 -8.55 19.84 -3.81
N TYR A 480 -9.45 19.77 -2.83
CA TYR A 480 -10.47 18.75 -2.70
C TYR A 480 -11.80 19.30 -3.23
N LEU A 481 -12.55 18.50 -4.00
CA LEU A 481 -13.79 18.90 -4.67
C LEU A 481 -14.96 18.04 -4.18
N SER A 482 -16.01 18.68 -3.66
CA SER A 482 -17.22 18.00 -3.22
C SER A 482 -18.50 18.77 -3.61
N PRO A 483 -19.29 18.31 -4.59
CA PRO A 483 -19.17 17.03 -5.28
C PRO A 483 -18.02 17.04 -6.30
N PRO A 484 -17.59 15.85 -6.77
CA PRO A 484 -16.64 15.70 -7.87
C PRO A 484 -17.12 16.43 -9.14
N ILE A 485 -16.19 16.78 -10.02
CA ILE A 485 -16.47 17.53 -11.26
C ILE A 485 -16.00 16.73 -12.47
N SER A 486 -16.81 16.73 -13.53
CA SER A 486 -16.37 16.18 -14.82
C SER A 486 -15.14 16.90 -15.34
N TRP A 487 -14.05 16.19 -15.59
CA TRP A 487 -12.81 16.82 -16.07
C TRP A 487 -12.97 17.41 -17.48
N THR A 488 -13.82 16.82 -18.33
CA THR A 488 -14.12 17.37 -19.66
C THR A 488 -14.90 18.66 -19.56
N SER A 489 -15.86 18.74 -18.64
CA SER A 489 -16.58 19.97 -18.32
C SER A 489 -15.63 21.04 -17.77
N LEU A 490 -14.70 20.65 -16.89
CA LEU A 490 -13.66 21.54 -16.37
C LEU A 490 -12.84 22.16 -17.50
N LEU A 491 -12.29 21.35 -18.42
CA LEU A 491 -11.51 21.87 -19.56
C LEU A 491 -12.34 22.69 -20.54
N LYS A 492 -13.60 22.34 -20.75
CA LYS A 492 -14.48 23.07 -21.67
C LYS A 492 -14.82 24.47 -21.14
N HIS A 493 -15.01 24.60 -19.83
CA HIS A 493 -15.53 25.82 -19.20
C HIS A 493 -14.45 26.66 -18.48
N SER A 494 -13.21 26.17 -18.42
CA SER A 494 -12.07 26.88 -17.85
C SER A 494 -10.93 27.02 -18.89
N PRO A 495 -10.78 28.22 -19.49
CA PRO A 495 -9.62 28.55 -20.31
C PRO A 495 -8.28 28.31 -19.62
N PHE A 496 -8.19 28.54 -18.31
CA PHE A 496 -6.98 28.25 -17.51
C PHE A 496 -6.62 26.77 -17.55
N PHE A 497 -7.54 25.87 -17.16
CA PHE A 497 -7.22 24.44 -17.14
C PHE A 497 -6.94 23.92 -18.55
N ALA A 498 -7.63 24.42 -19.58
CA ALA A 498 -7.36 24.05 -20.96
C ALA A 498 -5.98 24.51 -21.47
N SER A 499 -5.48 25.67 -21.02
CA SER A 499 -4.20 26.22 -21.48
C SER A 499 -2.97 25.57 -20.83
N LEU A 500 -3.15 24.83 -19.73
CA LEU A 500 -2.06 24.11 -19.04
C LEU A 500 -1.30 23.16 -19.97
N ASN A 501 -0.03 22.92 -19.65
CA ASN A 501 0.88 22.02 -20.39
C ASN A 501 0.89 22.30 -21.91
N GLN A 502 1.01 23.57 -22.30
CA GLN A 502 1.03 24.01 -23.71
C GLN A 502 -0.27 23.64 -24.45
N GLY A 503 -1.43 23.82 -23.81
CA GLY A 503 -2.73 23.52 -24.39
C GLY A 503 -3.14 22.05 -24.37
N LYS A 504 -2.37 21.17 -23.70
CA LYS A 504 -2.72 19.75 -23.50
C LYS A 504 -3.64 19.53 -22.29
N GLY A 505 -3.81 20.53 -21.45
CA GLY A 505 -4.51 20.42 -20.18
C GLY A 505 -3.68 19.78 -19.06
N PRO A 506 -4.25 19.62 -17.86
CA PRO A 506 -3.58 18.99 -16.73
C PRO A 506 -3.32 17.50 -16.98
N GLU A 507 -2.36 16.92 -16.25
CA GLU A 507 -2.14 15.47 -16.22
C GLU A 507 -3.37 14.79 -15.60
N LEU A 508 -3.87 13.72 -16.22
CA LEU A 508 -4.96 12.91 -15.65
C LEU A 508 -4.37 11.60 -15.14
N THR A 509 -4.72 11.21 -13.91
CA THR A 509 -4.48 9.82 -13.49
C THR A 509 -5.37 8.88 -14.29
N GLU A 510 -4.99 7.61 -14.33
CA GLU A 510 -5.81 6.59 -14.98
C GLU A 510 -7.22 6.52 -14.38
N ALA A 511 -7.32 6.66 -13.06
CA ALA A 511 -8.59 6.70 -12.35
C ALA A 511 -9.45 7.90 -12.80
N ALA A 512 -8.93 9.13 -12.75
CA ALA A 512 -9.68 10.31 -13.17
C ALA A 512 -10.11 10.24 -14.65
N ARG A 513 -9.24 9.71 -15.52
CA ARG A 513 -9.51 9.54 -16.94
C ARG A 513 -10.69 8.58 -17.18
N VAL A 514 -10.69 7.42 -16.53
CA VAL A 514 -11.70 6.38 -16.72
C VAL A 514 -13.00 6.68 -15.99
N ILE A 515 -12.93 7.17 -14.75
CA ILE A 515 -14.08 7.58 -13.94
C ILE A 515 -14.80 8.76 -14.61
N GLY A 516 -14.04 9.68 -15.22
CA GLY A 516 -14.59 10.85 -15.91
C GLY A 516 -14.84 12.05 -14.99
N THR A 517 -14.75 11.86 -13.67
CA THR A 517 -14.87 12.90 -12.66
C THR A 517 -13.63 12.98 -11.77
N VAL A 518 -13.38 14.17 -11.25
CA VAL A 518 -12.23 14.55 -10.43
C VAL A 518 -12.74 15.04 -9.10
N ASP A 519 -12.18 14.51 -8.01
CA ASP A 519 -12.44 14.96 -6.65
C ASP A 519 -11.21 15.57 -5.99
N THR A 520 -10.03 15.43 -6.61
CA THR A 520 -8.75 15.88 -6.05
C THR A 520 -7.88 16.49 -7.15
N ILE A 521 -7.40 17.70 -6.93
CA ILE A 521 -6.43 18.41 -7.77
C ILE A 521 -5.11 18.45 -7.02
N VAL A 522 -4.10 17.77 -7.52
CA VAL A 522 -2.76 17.68 -6.94
C VAL A 522 -1.81 18.60 -7.69
N VAL A 523 -0.99 19.33 -6.95
CA VAL A 523 0.09 20.13 -7.53
C VAL A 523 1.36 19.29 -7.57
N LYS A 524 1.87 19.06 -8.78
CA LYS A 524 3.14 18.36 -8.99
C LYS A 524 4.18 19.38 -9.41
N THR A 525 5.17 19.58 -8.55
CA THR A 525 6.35 20.35 -8.92
C THR A 525 7.29 19.42 -9.69
N GLY A 526 7.59 19.77 -10.94
CA GLY A 526 8.61 19.09 -11.71
C GLY A 526 9.92 19.16 -10.94
N SER A 527 10.54 18.00 -10.70
CA SER A 527 11.94 17.99 -10.31
C SER A 527 12.69 18.65 -11.46
N SER A 528 13.33 19.79 -11.23
CA SER A 528 14.42 20.20 -12.11
C SER A 528 15.36 19.01 -12.18
N SER A 529 15.43 18.33 -13.33
CA SER A 529 16.40 17.29 -13.61
C SER A 529 17.85 17.82 -13.55
N SER A 530 18.03 19.09 -13.23
CA SER A 530 19.23 19.66 -12.64
C SER A 530 19.08 19.79 -11.12
N ALA A 531 19.35 18.72 -10.39
CA ALA A 531 20.18 18.88 -9.19
C ALA A 531 21.63 19.09 -9.67
N SER A 532 21.87 20.17 -10.42
CA SER A 532 23.21 20.66 -10.65
C SER A 532 23.60 21.39 -9.37
N SER A 533 24.42 20.73 -8.56
CA SER A 533 25.09 21.27 -7.37
C SER A 533 26.17 22.30 -7.73
N ALA A 534 25.80 23.33 -8.49
CA ALA A 534 26.63 24.51 -8.67
C ALA A 534 25.92 25.70 -7.99
N PRO A 535 26.62 26.50 -7.16
CA PRO A 535 26.06 27.76 -6.69
C PRO A 535 25.74 28.64 -7.91
N PRO A 536 24.65 29.41 -7.90
CA PRO A 536 24.35 30.32 -9.00
C PRO A 536 25.49 31.34 -9.11
N SER A 537 26.30 31.22 -10.16
CA SER A 537 27.22 32.27 -10.56
C SER A 537 26.41 33.54 -10.84
N ILE A 538 26.78 34.61 -10.15
CA ILE A 538 26.20 35.96 -10.23
C ILE A 538 25.99 36.33 -11.72
N PRO A 539 24.77 36.67 -12.16
CA PRO A 539 24.57 37.20 -13.49
C PRO A 539 25.26 38.56 -13.56
N SER A 540 26.29 38.65 -14.39
CA SER A 540 26.79 39.95 -14.84
C SER A 540 25.75 40.54 -15.80
N SER A 541 25.38 41.80 -15.56
CA SER A 541 24.54 42.69 -16.37
C SER A 541 23.05 42.81 -15.97
N PRO A 542 22.56 44.04 -15.70
CA PRO A 542 21.14 44.29 -15.48
C PRO A 542 20.40 44.22 -16.82
N ARG A 543 19.46 43.27 -16.96
CA ARG A 543 18.45 43.33 -18.03
C ARG A 543 17.30 44.20 -17.56
N ASN A 544 17.03 45.26 -18.32
CA ASN A 544 15.88 46.15 -18.16
C ASN A 544 14.59 45.35 -17.95
N TYR A 545 13.94 45.58 -16.81
CA TYR A 545 12.56 45.20 -16.57
C TYR A 545 11.65 46.26 -17.19
N ASP A 546 11.34 46.10 -18.47
CA ASP A 546 10.12 46.65 -19.06
C ASP A 546 9.21 45.48 -19.41
N ALA A 547 8.40 45.06 -18.44
CA ALA A 547 7.27 44.17 -18.67
C ALA A 547 6.05 44.73 -17.94
N PHE A 548 5.44 45.74 -18.56
CA PHE A 548 4.07 46.11 -18.28
C PHE A 548 3.17 44.87 -18.50
N ASN A 549 2.31 44.63 -17.51
CA ASN A 549 1.24 43.63 -17.49
C ASN A 549 0.44 43.61 -18.80
N ASN A 550 0.76 42.68 -19.70
CA ASN A 550 -0.21 42.16 -20.66
C ASN A 550 -0.89 40.95 -20.02
N TYR A 551 -1.95 41.20 -19.25
CA TYR A 551 -2.88 40.16 -18.81
C TYR A 551 -3.58 39.60 -20.05
N THR A 552 -3.07 38.49 -20.59
CA THR A 552 -3.86 37.61 -21.45
C THR A 552 -4.86 36.84 -20.58
N PRO A 553 -6.18 36.98 -20.79
CA PRO A 553 -7.17 36.17 -20.11
C PRO A 553 -6.88 34.68 -20.34
N GLY A 554 -6.75 33.88 -19.27
CA GLY A 554 -6.45 32.44 -19.34
C GLY A 554 -4.96 32.05 -19.28
N ALA A 555 -4.03 33.01 -19.11
CA ALA A 555 -2.62 32.70 -18.86
C ALA A 555 -2.40 32.16 -17.43
N SER A 556 -1.63 31.08 -17.32
CA SER A 556 -1.28 30.48 -16.02
C SER A 556 -0.31 31.37 -15.25
N ILE A 557 -0.65 31.66 -13.99
CA ILE A 557 0.17 32.37 -13.00
C ILE A 557 0.85 31.35 -12.06
N LEU A 558 0.66 30.05 -12.30
CA LEU A 558 1.37 29.00 -11.58
C LEU A 558 2.90 29.15 -11.77
N PRO A 559 3.72 28.78 -10.78
CA PRO A 559 5.17 28.82 -10.92
C PRO A 559 5.65 27.97 -12.10
N ALA A 560 6.73 28.39 -12.77
CA ALA A 560 7.39 27.61 -13.81
C ALA A 560 7.74 26.20 -13.27
N ASN A 561 7.60 25.17 -14.12
CA ASN A 561 7.73 23.74 -13.77
C ASN A 561 6.65 23.17 -12.84
N THR A 562 5.52 23.84 -12.67
CA THR A 562 4.36 23.26 -11.97
C THR A 562 3.42 22.61 -12.97
N SER A 563 3.10 21.33 -12.77
CA SER A 563 1.97 20.68 -13.45
C SER A 563 0.86 20.37 -12.45
N LEU A 564 -0.38 20.39 -12.94
CA LEU A 564 -1.53 19.94 -12.16
C LEU A 564 -1.86 18.52 -12.57
N VAL A 565 -2.11 17.67 -11.58
CA VAL A 565 -2.58 16.30 -11.75
C VAL A 565 -4.01 16.23 -11.22
N LEU A 566 -4.95 15.80 -12.05
CA LEU A 566 -6.33 15.54 -11.61
C LEU A 566 -6.47 14.07 -11.25
N ASP A 567 -6.97 13.79 -10.05
CA ASP A 567 -7.18 12.45 -9.52
C ASP A 567 -8.60 12.27 -8.93
N ASN A 568 -8.94 11.02 -8.63
CA ASN A 568 -10.13 10.62 -7.91
C ASN A 568 -9.69 9.79 -6.69
N ALA A 569 -9.84 10.31 -5.48
CA ALA A 569 -9.51 9.63 -4.23
C ALA A 569 -10.64 8.68 -3.78
N SER A 570 -11.88 8.96 -4.18
CA SER A 570 -13.08 8.25 -3.71
C SER A 570 -13.04 6.75 -4.01
N TRP A 571 -12.55 6.33 -5.18
CA TRP A 571 -12.46 4.89 -5.50
C TRP A 571 -11.47 4.15 -4.59
N ARG A 572 -10.41 4.81 -4.11
CA ARG A 572 -9.46 4.22 -3.15
C ARG A 572 -10.10 4.07 -1.77
N GLY A 573 -10.90 5.06 -1.36
CA GLY A 573 -11.69 4.96 -0.13
C GLY A 573 -12.69 3.80 -0.16
N ILE A 574 -13.40 3.63 -1.29
CA ILE A 574 -14.32 2.50 -1.51
C ILE A 574 -13.56 1.17 -1.51
N LEU A 575 -12.42 1.11 -2.20
CA LEU A 575 -11.58 -0.08 -2.24
C LEU A 575 -11.13 -0.50 -0.83
N SER A 576 -10.58 0.43 -0.05
CA SER A 576 -10.14 0.18 1.33
C SER A 576 -11.27 -0.24 2.26
N ALA A 577 -12.48 0.31 2.08
CA ALA A 577 -13.65 -0.11 2.84
C ALA A 577 -14.06 -1.55 2.51
N LEU A 578 -14.07 -1.93 1.23
CA LEU A 578 -14.40 -3.28 0.80
C LEU A 578 -13.35 -4.30 1.26
N THR A 579 -12.06 -3.98 1.16
CA THR A 579 -10.97 -4.92 1.53
C THR A 579 -10.58 -4.89 3.01
N ARG A 580 -11.42 -4.31 3.87
CA ARG A 580 -11.10 -4.16 5.30
C ARG A 580 -11.10 -5.50 6.04
N ASP A 581 -12.13 -6.33 5.81
CA ASP A 581 -12.28 -7.64 6.46
C ASP A 581 -12.25 -8.82 5.47
N LEU A 582 -11.98 -8.54 4.20
CA LEU A 582 -11.91 -9.50 3.11
C LEU A 582 -10.67 -9.23 2.25
N ALA A 583 -10.02 -10.29 1.81
CA ALA A 583 -8.91 -10.19 0.87
C ALA A 583 -9.43 -9.80 -0.53
N PRO A 584 -8.64 -9.11 -1.36
CA PRO A 584 -9.04 -8.80 -2.74
C PRO A 584 -9.52 -10.00 -3.55
N SER A 585 -8.94 -11.19 -3.33
CA SER A 585 -9.34 -12.43 -4.01
C SER A 585 -10.79 -12.83 -3.77
N ALA A 586 -11.40 -12.37 -2.66
CA ALA A 586 -12.80 -12.65 -2.37
C ALA A 586 -13.76 -12.08 -3.43
N TYR A 587 -13.30 -11.10 -4.21
CA TYR A 587 -14.08 -10.41 -5.23
C TYR A 587 -13.82 -10.92 -6.65
N PHE A 588 -12.73 -11.65 -6.88
CA PHE A 588 -12.26 -11.98 -8.23
C PHE A 588 -13.29 -12.80 -9.01
N GLY A 589 -13.64 -12.34 -10.20
CA GLY A 589 -14.58 -13.02 -11.10
C GLY A 589 -16.04 -13.04 -10.62
N ARG A 590 -16.35 -12.52 -9.42
CA ARG A 590 -17.71 -12.54 -8.87
C ARG A 590 -18.60 -11.49 -9.51
N SER A 591 -19.90 -11.59 -9.23
CA SER A 591 -20.92 -10.61 -9.65
C SER A 591 -21.13 -9.53 -8.58
N ALA A 592 -21.44 -8.30 -9.00
CA ALA A 592 -21.84 -7.21 -8.11
C ALA A 592 -23.12 -6.50 -8.60
N VAL A 593 -23.84 -5.82 -7.72
CA VAL A 593 -24.90 -4.87 -8.07
C VAL A 593 -24.49 -3.46 -7.64
N VAL A 594 -24.65 -2.50 -8.54
CA VAL A 594 -24.45 -1.07 -8.24
C VAL A 594 -25.77 -0.32 -8.45
N LEU A 595 -26.22 0.37 -7.42
CA LEU A 595 -27.39 1.26 -7.48
C LEU A 595 -26.92 2.71 -7.45
N ALA A 596 -27.37 3.53 -8.39
CA ALA A 596 -27.08 4.96 -8.40
C ALA A 596 -28.15 5.75 -9.16
N SER A 597 -28.23 7.05 -8.89
CA SER A 597 -29.14 7.96 -9.60
C SER A 597 -28.60 8.38 -10.97
N SER A 598 -27.27 8.37 -11.12
CA SER A 598 -26.58 8.75 -12.35
C SER A 598 -25.33 7.90 -12.57
N GLY A 599 -24.80 7.93 -13.80
CA GLY A 599 -23.55 7.26 -14.12
C GLY A 599 -22.34 7.85 -13.42
N ASP A 600 -22.38 9.16 -13.11
CA ASP A 600 -21.32 9.87 -12.42
C ASP A 600 -21.23 9.44 -10.95
N ASP A 601 -22.38 9.30 -10.27
CA ASP A 601 -22.44 8.81 -8.88
C ASP A 601 -21.93 7.37 -8.75
N ALA A 602 -22.13 6.55 -9.79
CA ALA A 602 -21.65 5.17 -9.82
C ALA A 602 -20.17 5.03 -10.22
N ALA A 603 -19.57 6.04 -10.86
CA ALA A 603 -18.33 5.87 -11.61
C ALA A 603 -17.14 5.43 -10.72
N SER A 604 -16.96 6.04 -9.55
CA SER A 604 -15.89 5.64 -8.60
C SER A 604 -16.10 4.23 -8.04
N VAL A 605 -17.36 3.82 -7.82
CA VAL A 605 -17.71 2.45 -7.40
C VAL A 605 -17.34 1.45 -8.49
N MET A 606 -17.75 1.72 -9.74
CA MET A 606 -17.46 0.86 -10.88
C MET A 606 -15.95 0.69 -11.09
N PHE A 607 -15.17 1.75 -10.90
CA PHE A 607 -13.72 1.69 -10.99
C PHE A 607 -13.09 0.87 -9.85
N ALA A 608 -13.55 1.05 -8.60
CA ALA A 608 -13.10 0.25 -7.47
C ALA A 608 -13.40 -1.25 -7.66
N LEU A 609 -14.60 -1.59 -8.15
CA LEU A 609 -14.98 -2.98 -8.46
C LEU A 609 -14.15 -3.57 -9.61
N ARG A 610 -13.78 -2.74 -10.61
CA ARG A 610 -12.85 -3.14 -11.68
C ARG A 610 -11.45 -3.42 -11.14
N ALA A 611 -10.95 -2.59 -10.22
CA ALA A 611 -9.67 -2.82 -9.54
C ALA A 611 -9.68 -4.11 -8.69
N LEU A 612 -10.83 -4.45 -8.11
CA LEU A 612 -11.11 -5.73 -7.45
C LEU A 612 -11.39 -6.89 -8.42
N ARG A 613 -11.25 -6.70 -9.73
CA ARG A 613 -11.43 -7.74 -10.76
C ARG A 613 -12.76 -8.48 -10.65
N ILE A 614 -13.83 -7.77 -10.28
CA ILE A 614 -15.21 -8.26 -10.39
C ILE A 614 -15.43 -8.67 -11.85
N GLY A 615 -16.09 -9.82 -12.07
CA GLY A 615 -16.30 -10.37 -13.41
C GLY A 615 -17.51 -9.76 -14.10
N LYS A 616 -18.57 -9.49 -13.32
CA LYS A 616 -19.84 -8.97 -13.84
C LYS A 616 -20.45 -7.93 -12.90
N ILE A 617 -20.95 -6.83 -13.45
CA ILE A 617 -21.65 -5.79 -12.70
C ILE A 617 -23.05 -5.59 -13.25
N TYR A 618 -24.05 -5.74 -12.38
CA TYR A 618 -25.41 -5.37 -12.65
C TYR A 618 -25.66 -3.92 -12.21
N THR A 619 -26.31 -3.12 -13.04
CA THR A 619 -26.55 -1.69 -12.75
C THR A 619 -28.04 -1.38 -12.59
N VAL A 620 -28.38 -0.57 -11.59
CA VAL A 620 -29.76 -0.13 -11.31
C VAL A 620 -29.82 1.39 -11.25
N GLY A 621 -30.74 1.99 -12.02
CA GLY A 621 -31.06 3.42 -11.93
C GLY A 621 -30.21 4.36 -12.80
N PHE A 622 -29.20 3.85 -13.50
CA PHE A 622 -28.32 4.66 -14.35
C PHE A 622 -27.86 3.93 -15.61
N ARG A 623 -27.35 4.70 -16.59
CA ARG A 623 -26.63 4.17 -17.75
C ARG A 623 -25.14 4.23 -17.48
N THR A 624 -24.45 3.12 -17.73
CA THR A 624 -23.00 3.02 -17.55
C THR A 624 -22.25 3.98 -18.47
N PRO A 625 -21.30 4.77 -17.94
CA PRO A 625 -20.41 5.57 -18.76
C PRO A 625 -19.62 4.73 -19.77
N SER A 626 -19.50 5.19 -21.02
CA SER A 626 -18.86 4.43 -22.10
C SER A 626 -17.37 4.13 -21.87
N ALA A 627 -16.69 4.92 -21.04
CA ALA A 627 -15.29 4.71 -20.65
C ALA A 627 -15.13 3.52 -19.70
N LEU A 628 -16.10 3.31 -18.80
CA LEU A 628 -16.14 2.19 -17.86
C LEU A 628 -16.65 0.90 -18.51
N ALA A 629 -17.44 1.01 -19.59
CA ALA A 629 -17.89 -0.13 -20.39
C ALA A 629 -16.80 -0.71 -21.30
N ARG A 630 -15.73 0.05 -21.59
CA ARG A 630 -14.61 -0.39 -22.43
C ARG A 630 -13.54 -1.07 -21.56
N GLU A 631 -13.15 -2.29 -21.92
CA GLU A 631 -12.10 -3.07 -21.23
C GLU A 631 -12.35 -3.29 -19.72
N GLY A 632 -13.61 -3.47 -19.32
CA GLY A 632 -14.05 -3.68 -17.94
C GLY A 632 -14.79 -5.01 -17.72
N PRO A 633 -15.36 -5.23 -16.52
CA PRO A 633 -16.29 -6.33 -16.28
C PRO A 633 -17.44 -6.36 -17.28
N ALA A 634 -18.09 -7.52 -17.43
CA ALA A 634 -19.35 -7.57 -18.17
C ALA A 634 -20.42 -6.74 -17.44
N ILE A 635 -21.07 -5.81 -18.13
CA ILE A 635 -22.05 -4.90 -17.51
C ILE A 635 -23.44 -5.21 -18.03
N GLU A 636 -24.40 -5.42 -17.12
CA GLU A 636 -25.78 -5.74 -17.46
C GLU A 636 -26.75 -4.82 -16.70
N PRO A 637 -27.50 -3.95 -17.39
CA PRO A 637 -28.50 -3.13 -16.72
C PRO A 637 -29.72 -3.97 -16.33
N PHE A 638 -30.18 -3.83 -15.08
CA PHE A 638 -31.47 -4.39 -14.66
C PHE A 638 -32.61 -3.54 -15.23
N ASN A 639 -33.08 -3.95 -16.41
CA ASN A 639 -34.14 -3.30 -17.17
C ASN A 639 -35.52 -3.99 -17.04
N SER A 640 -35.58 -5.17 -16.43
CA SER A 640 -36.81 -5.95 -16.25
C SER A 640 -36.73 -6.83 -15.01
N LEU A 641 -37.90 -7.28 -14.54
CA LEU A 641 -38.01 -8.27 -13.46
C LEU A 641 -37.36 -9.61 -13.86
N GLU A 642 -37.36 -9.94 -15.15
CA GLU A 642 -36.72 -11.14 -15.70
C GLU A 642 -35.20 -11.09 -15.56
N SER A 643 -34.57 -9.93 -15.76
CA SER A 643 -33.12 -9.74 -15.58
C SER A 643 -32.73 -9.91 -14.11
N LEU A 644 -33.55 -9.41 -13.20
CA LEU A 644 -33.38 -9.59 -11.75
C LEU A 644 -33.62 -11.04 -11.31
N GLN A 645 -34.62 -11.73 -11.87
CA GLN A 645 -34.84 -13.16 -11.67
C GLN A 645 -33.68 -13.99 -12.23
N ARG A 646 -33.15 -13.64 -13.40
CA ARG A 646 -31.98 -14.30 -14.00
C ARG A 646 -30.78 -14.21 -13.08
N ALA A 647 -30.46 -13.02 -12.57
CA ALA A 647 -29.37 -12.82 -11.62
C ALA A 647 -29.57 -13.57 -10.28
N ARG A 648 -30.81 -13.95 -9.94
CA ARG A 648 -31.15 -14.76 -8.76
C ARG A 648 -31.12 -16.27 -9.03
N MET A 649 -31.41 -16.70 -10.26
CA MET A 649 -31.59 -18.12 -10.64
C MET A 649 -30.31 -18.76 -11.18
N VAL A 650 -29.26 -17.99 -11.48
CA VAL A 650 -27.92 -18.55 -11.63
C VAL A 650 -27.47 -18.98 -10.23
N GLY A 651 -27.01 -20.23 -10.05
CA GLY A 651 -26.72 -20.83 -8.73
C GLY A 651 -25.85 -19.96 -7.80
N ASP A 652 -25.73 -20.34 -6.53
CA ASP A 652 -25.15 -19.48 -5.46
C ASP A 652 -23.82 -18.77 -5.82
N ASP A 653 -22.97 -19.38 -6.67
CA ASP A 653 -21.70 -18.81 -7.13
C ASP A 653 -21.82 -17.64 -8.13
N ALA A 654 -22.98 -17.47 -8.76
CA ALA A 654 -23.22 -16.45 -9.78
C ALA A 654 -24.20 -15.34 -9.33
N ALA A 655 -24.87 -15.53 -8.17
CA ALA A 655 -25.61 -14.48 -7.51
C ALA A 655 -24.67 -13.31 -7.14
N PRO A 656 -25.15 -12.06 -7.07
CA PRO A 656 -24.31 -10.95 -6.69
C PRO A 656 -23.71 -11.13 -5.30
N PHE A 657 -22.38 -11.09 -5.23
CA PHE A 657 -21.61 -11.17 -4.00
C PHE A 657 -21.55 -9.81 -3.30
N VAL A 658 -21.46 -8.72 -4.07
CA VAL A 658 -21.39 -7.35 -3.55
C VAL A 658 -22.60 -6.55 -4.01
N ILE A 659 -23.19 -5.78 -3.11
CA ILE A 659 -24.18 -4.76 -3.44
C ILE A 659 -23.65 -3.42 -2.95
N VAL A 660 -23.54 -2.43 -3.84
CA VAL A 660 -23.12 -1.07 -3.51
C VAL A 660 -24.23 -0.10 -3.84
N SER A 661 -24.66 0.69 -2.86
CA SER A 661 -25.65 1.75 -3.04
C SER A 661 -24.97 3.12 -3.00
N ALA A 662 -25.00 3.84 -4.13
CA ALA A 662 -24.68 5.26 -4.25
C ALA A 662 -25.95 6.13 -4.33
N LEU A 663 -27.10 5.59 -3.90
CA LEU A 663 -28.36 6.34 -3.83
C LEU A 663 -28.43 7.20 -2.57
N GLY A 664 -29.20 8.30 -2.63
CA GLY A 664 -29.47 9.13 -1.47
C GLY A 664 -30.31 8.42 -0.39
N PRO A 665 -30.27 8.92 0.86
CA PRO A 665 -30.95 8.31 2.00
C PRO A 665 -32.48 8.25 1.85
N GLU A 666 -33.08 9.07 0.99
CA GLU A 666 -34.49 9.03 0.64
C GLU A 666 -34.91 7.76 -0.12
N LYS A 667 -33.96 7.01 -0.67
CA LYS A 667 -34.19 5.74 -1.39
C LYS A 667 -33.90 4.50 -0.54
N SER A 668 -33.65 4.65 0.76
CA SER A 668 -33.27 3.55 1.68
C SER A 668 -34.21 2.35 1.61
N ASN A 669 -35.53 2.56 1.50
CA ASN A 669 -36.51 1.46 1.37
C ASN A 669 -36.29 0.60 0.13
N LEU A 670 -35.95 1.22 -1.02
CA LEU A 670 -35.69 0.50 -2.27
C LEU A 670 -34.41 -0.34 -2.15
N VAL A 671 -33.38 0.23 -1.54
CA VAL A 671 -32.12 -0.47 -1.27
C VAL A 671 -32.38 -1.68 -0.36
N GLY A 672 -33.13 -1.49 0.74
CA GLY A 672 -33.51 -2.57 1.66
C GLY A 672 -34.33 -3.67 0.99
N MET A 673 -35.24 -3.33 0.08
CA MET A 673 -35.98 -4.34 -0.71
C MET A 673 -35.05 -5.16 -1.60
N LEU A 674 -34.09 -4.52 -2.28
CA LEU A 674 -33.17 -5.22 -3.18
C LEU A 674 -32.21 -6.13 -2.40
N ILE A 675 -31.73 -5.68 -1.25
CA ILE A 675 -30.92 -6.48 -0.34
C ILE A 675 -31.66 -7.77 0.04
N ARG A 676 -32.92 -7.68 0.44
CA ARG A 676 -33.73 -8.86 0.79
C ARG A 676 -33.92 -9.84 -0.36
N VAL A 677 -33.97 -9.34 -1.60
CA VAL A 677 -34.09 -10.19 -2.80
C VAL A 677 -32.84 -11.07 -3.00
N PHE A 678 -31.65 -10.51 -2.73
CA PHE A 678 -30.38 -11.20 -2.91
C PHE A 678 -29.81 -11.80 -1.61
N GLY A 679 -30.47 -11.56 -0.48
CA GLY A 679 -30.19 -12.16 0.81
C GLY A 679 -30.32 -13.67 0.81
N ALA A 680 -29.70 -14.29 1.80
CA ALA A 680 -29.84 -15.73 1.99
C ALA A 680 -31.30 -16.05 2.35
N ASN A 681 -32.03 -16.69 1.43
CA ASN A 681 -33.22 -17.43 1.82
C ASN A 681 -32.75 -18.56 2.74
N GLY A 682 -33.24 -18.65 3.98
CA GLY A 682 -32.79 -19.61 5.01
C GLY A 682 -32.95 -21.10 4.66
N ARG A 683 -32.31 -21.57 3.60
CA ARG A 683 -32.19 -22.97 3.18
C ARG A 683 -30.70 -23.26 3.02
N GLY A 684 -30.18 -24.11 3.90
CA GLY A 684 -28.77 -24.44 4.04
C GLY A 684 -28.10 -24.92 2.76
N GLY A 685 -27.45 -23.98 2.07
CA GLY A 685 -26.44 -24.24 1.05
C GLY A 685 -25.05 -24.16 1.68
N SER A 686 -24.19 -25.11 1.32
CA SER A 686 -22.83 -25.38 1.82
C SER A 686 -21.80 -24.24 1.65
N ASN A 687 -22.17 -23.07 1.10
CA ASN A 687 -21.24 -21.97 0.83
C ASN A 687 -21.31 -20.91 1.93
N ASN A 688 -20.40 -21.02 2.90
CA ASN A 688 -20.31 -20.17 4.10
C ASN A 688 -19.94 -18.68 3.84
N THR A 689 -19.62 -18.29 2.60
CA THR A 689 -19.06 -16.95 2.34
C THR A 689 -20.11 -15.86 2.48
N ARG A 690 -19.99 -15.00 3.50
CA ARG A 690 -20.87 -13.83 3.69
C ARG A 690 -20.76 -12.85 2.52
N LYS A 691 -21.91 -12.42 2.00
CA LYS A 691 -21.99 -11.38 0.95
C LYS A 691 -21.66 -10.01 1.52
N VAL A 692 -21.39 -9.03 0.66
CA VAL A 692 -20.97 -7.67 1.06
C VAL A 692 -21.99 -6.62 0.64
N PHE A 693 -22.38 -5.75 1.56
CA PHE A 693 -23.18 -4.57 1.28
C PHE A 693 -22.40 -3.30 1.65
N LEU A 694 -22.36 -2.32 0.76
CA LEU A 694 -21.74 -1.03 0.99
C LEU A 694 -22.77 0.08 0.72
N ASP A 695 -23.10 0.86 1.76
CA ASP A 695 -23.95 2.04 1.65
C ASP A 695 -23.11 3.31 1.61
N LEU A 696 -23.17 4.05 0.50
CA LEU A 696 -22.49 5.35 0.36
C LEU A 696 -23.39 6.53 0.71
N ALA A 697 -24.65 6.30 1.06
CA ALA A 697 -25.56 7.36 1.47
C ALA A 697 -25.06 8.09 2.74
N ASP A 698 -25.07 9.42 2.72
CA ASP A 698 -24.68 10.21 3.90
C ASP A 698 -25.65 9.98 5.07
N THR A 699 -25.10 9.64 6.23
CA THR A 699 -25.80 9.49 7.51
C THR A 699 -26.52 10.75 8.00
N ALA A 700 -26.15 11.94 7.50
CA ALA A 700 -26.77 13.20 7.91
C ALA A 700 -28.15 13.47 7.28
N GLY A 701 -28.55 12.73 6.24
CA GLY A 701 -29.86 12.90 5.62
C GLY A 701 -30.99 12.18 6.36
N ILE A 702 -32.18 12.77 6.37
CA ILE A 702 -33.39 12.13 6.93
C ILE A 702 -33.71 10.87 6.11
N ARG A 703 -33.43 9.70 6.67
CA ARG A 703 -33.79 8.41 6.06
C ARG A 703 -35.30 8.21 6.14
N LYS A 704 -35.96 8.13 4.98
CA LYS A 704 -37.38 7.72 4.89
C LYS A 704 -37.43 6.18 4.88
N GLY A 705 -37.37 5.55 6.04
CA GLY A 705 -37.36 4.08 6.18
C GLY A 705 -36.37 3.55 7.23
N GLY A 706 -36.23 2.22 7.28
CA GLY A 706 -35.20 1.56 8.10
C GLY A 706 -33.81 1.64 7.48
N ASP A 707 -32.76 1.42 8.29
CA ASP A 707 -31.36 1.41 7.83
C ASP A 707 -31.08 0.21 6.91
N PRO A 708 -30.67 0.43 5.64
CA PRO A 708 -30.31 -0.65 4.73
C PRO A 708 -29.21 -1.57 5.28
N SER A 709 -28.30 -1.04 6.11
CA SER A 709 -27.21 -1.80 6.73
C SER A 709 -27.75 -2.87 7.68
N ILE A 710 -28.74 -2.52 8.51
CA ILE A 710 -29.42 -3.47 9.41
C ILE A 710 -30.15 -4.54 8.59
N VAL A 711 -30.82 -4.14 7.50
CA VAL A 711 -31.49 -5.08 6.60
C VAL A 711 -30.48 -6.03 5.94
N ALA A 712 -29.29 -5.53 5.59
CA ALA A 712 -28.20 -6.32 5.02
C ALA A 712 -27.68 -7.36 6.00
N GLU A 713 -27.39 -6.98 7.23
CA GLU A 713 -26.96 -7.89 8.30
C GLU A 713 -28.01 -8.98 8.56
N GLN A 714 -29.29 -8.61 8.68
CA GLN A 714 -30.40 -9.56 8.81
C GLN A 714 -30.55 -10.49 7.60
N SER A 715 -30.07 -10.08 6.44
CA SER A 715 -30.10 -10.84 5.18
C SER A 715 -28.81 -11.63 4.92
N GLY A 716 -27.86 -11.66 5.87
CA GLY A 716 -26.62 -12.42 5.79
C GLY A 716 -25.44 -11.71 5.09
N PHE A 717 -25.51 -10.39 4.94
CA PHE A 717 -24.41 -9.57 4.41
C PHE A 717 -23.54 -9.00 5.53
N SER A 718 -22.25 -8.82 5.26
CA SER A 718 -21.41 -7.87 5.97
C SER A 718 -21.70 -6.47 5.44
N ALA A 719 -22.14 -5.55 6.31
CA ALA A 719 -22.51 -4.20 5.93
C ALA A 719 -21.41 -3.18 6.27
N TYR A 720 -21.10 -2.31 5.31
CA TYR A 720 -20.16 -1.21 5.44
C TYR A 720 -20.88 0.11 5.16
N GLY A 721 -20.63 1.12 5.99
CA GLY A 721 -21.28 2.43 5.89
C GLY A 721 -20.43 3.50 5.20
N SER A 722 -21.10 4.60 4.87
CA SER A 722 -20.48 5.78 4.24
C SER A 722 -19.44 6.45 5.12
N ALA A 723 -19.55 6.27 6.45
CA ALA A 723 -18.63 6.86 7.41
C ALA A 723 -17.19 6.36 7.27
N ASP A 724 -17.03 5.05 7.04
CA ASP A 724 -15.72 4.43 6.91
C ASP A 724 -15.12 4.73 5.54
N THR A 725 -15.94 4.67 4.49
CA THR A 725 -15.55 5.08 3.14
C THR A 725 -15.07 6.54 3.12
N ALA A 726 -15.81 7.45 3.75
CA ALA A 726 -15.44 8.87 3.83
C ALA A 726 -14.12 9.08 4.60
N ALA A 727 -13.91 8.34 5.70
CA ALA A 727 -12.66 8.41 6.44
C ALA A 727 -11.47 7.91 5.60
N PHE A 728 -11.59 6.77 4.91
CA PHE A 728 -10.54 6.30 4.00
C PHE A 728 -10.30 7.27 2.82
N THR A 729 -11.35 7.80 2.21
CA THR A 729 -11.22 8.83 1.15
C THR A 729 -10.47 10.05 1.67
N THR A 730 -10.73 10.47 2.91
CA THR A 730 -10.03 11.60 3.54
C THR A 730 -8.55 11.29 3.78
N VAL A 731 -8.22 10.07 4.25
CA VAL A 731 -6.82 9.62 4.37
C VAL A 731 -6.09 9.70 3.02
N GLU A 732 -6.71 9.20 1.95
CA GLU A 732 -6.12 9.23 0.61
C GLU A 732 -6.04 10.66 0.05
N THR A 733 -7.03 11.50 0.32
CA THR A 733 -7.04 12.92 -0.07
C THR A 733 -5.89 13.68 0.60
N LEU A 734 -5.69 13.49 1.92
CA LEU A 734 -4.54 14.06 2.63
C LEU A 734 -3.22 13.55 2.05
N ARG A 735 -3.12 12.25 1.78
CA ARG A 735 -1.93 11.66 1.16
C ARG A 735 -1.63 12.27 -0.22
N LEU A 736 -2.64 12.49 -1.04
CA LEU A 736 -2.49 13.10 -2.37
C LEU A 736 -2.13 14.59 -2.28
N LEU A 737 -2.75 15.34 -1.37
CA LEU A 737 -2.55 16.79 -1.27
C LEU A 737 -1.24 17.18 -0.60
N VAL A 738 -0.79 16.45 0.42
CA VAL A 738 0.40 16.82 1.21
C VAL A 738 1.49 15.74 1.27
N GLY A 739 1.29 14.58 0.64
CA GLY A 739 2.30 13.50 0.59
C GLY A 739 2.57 12.82 1.94
N GLN A 740 1.75 13.11 2.96
CA GLN A 740 1.92 12.62 4.33
C GLN A 740 0.75 11.71 4.72
N ASN A 741 1.01 10.79 5.64
CA ASN A 741 0.03 9.81 6.07
C ASN A 741 -0.58 10.19 7.42
N VAL A 742 -1.89 9.98 7.54
CA VAL A 742 -2.64 10.14 8.80
C VAL A 742 -3.44 8.85 9.00
N PRO A 743 -3.36 8.21 10.18
CA PRO A 743 -4.09 6.96 10.43
C PRO A 743 -5.60 7.11 10.22
N TYR A 744 -6.23 6.08 9.65
CA TYR A 744 -7.68 6.01 9.48
C TYR A 744 -8.46 6.27 10.77
N SER A 745 -7.99 5.66 11.86
CA SER A 745 -8.50 5.81 13.22
C SER A 745 -8.36 7.25 13.74
N PHE A 746 -7.25 7.92 13.47
CA PHE A 746 -7.10 9.35 13.77
C PHE A 746 -8.14 10.18 13.02
N VAL A 747 -8.35 9.92 11.73
CA VAL A 747 -9.37 10.64 10.93
C VAL A 747 -10.76 10.42 11.52
N ARG A 748 -11.10 9.18 11.91
CA ARG A 748 -12.36 8.84 12.60
C ARG A 748 -12.54 9.64 13.90
N LEU A 749 -11.53 9.63 14.77
CA LEU A 749 -11.53 10.34 16.05
C LEU A 749 -11.66 11.85 15.88
N ALA A 750 -10.83 12.44 15.01
CA ALA A 750 -10.81 13.89 14.76
C ALA A 750 -12.09 14.37 14.04
N SER A 751 -12.79 13.47 13.34
CA SER A 751 -14.11 13.70 12.76
C SER A 751 -15.26 13.61 13.78
N GLY A 752 -14.97 13.42 15.07
CA GLY A 752 -15.98 13.33 16.13
C GLY A 752 -16.78 12.02 16.12
N ARG A 753 -16.27 10.97 15.45
CA ARG A 753 -16.93 9.66 15.37
C ARG A 753 -16.19 8.66 16.26
N SER A 754 -16.91 7.87 17.06
CA SER A 754 -16.32 6.84 17.93
C SER A 754 -15.53 5.80 17.13
N LEU A 755 -14.51 5.20 17.74
CA LEU A 755 -13.74 4.07 17.18
C LEU A 755 -14.51 2.74 17.21
N PHE A 756 -15.70 2.74 17.82
CA PHE A 756 -16.54 1.59 18.13
C PHE A 756 -17.97 1.88 17.71
#